data_AF-A0A4Y2EKU2-F1
#
_entry.id   AF-A0A4Y2EKU2-F1
#
_cell.length_a   1.000
_cell.length_b   1.000
_cell.length_c   1.000
_cell.angle_alpha   90.00
_cell.angle_beta   90.00
_cell.angle_gamma   90.00
#
_symmetry.space_group_name_H-M   'P 1'
#
loop_
_entity.id
_entity.type
_entity.pdbx_description
1 polymer ?
#
loop_
_entity_poly.entity_id
_entity_poly.type
_entity_poly.pdbx_seq_one_letter_code
_entity_poly.pdbx_strand_id
1 'polypeptide(L)'
;MNYLRNSAHYTWSTTDVLGKGATGSVYRGVHKKTGESVAVKTFNHTSHLRPLEVQMREFEVMKKCAHENIVKMLAIEEEIESQKKVIVMELCDAGSLFTILDDPENSYGLEEEEFMRVLKDLAAGMKYLRDNNIIHRDLKPGNIMKFISVDGRSIYKLTDFGAARELEDDQQFMSLYGTEEYLHPDMYERAVLRHPANKPFRATVDLWSIGVTLYHVATGSLPFRPYGGRKNRETMHYIITTKASGVISGVQHSEKGPIEWSKELPKTCLLNQGLRDLVTVLLAGILECNAERMWTFEQFFDCATDIITRKVFHVFYMNEGKEICLYMQPNKTLQDLKEQITLQTNVPCANQLLLFNKALITSHVHPSAEISTYPTTSHTNPIILVHTENTDVKDLTRLSALSACFPNFPLTINLSDDAALAKTCCSVAHAVKRIIVKLVRSRDHLLKIPEILVSLAVENVTKLCTNCDVLKQKADDIYHMCDQLERNFTLVSEFLSFWPKKSDFDNEFQKLSVLVSEKKQSKEQVKQKVVPLYSAIHILKQKVLVSMHLQTEWEQAASECTDLVGCVETADTYVKTIRGSWQSFVRDKNSRALSNHDEKFHNLEKVKIQHTSKKLESLLQDRCSKSCIQASNKLDEWYSGMQATMVQCQCLKEDLTIATALLKSYSSALQEAECQAFEVSEQIISNLKSVEGPEPSLKPKSYSSAPVLEPELPKVQNGRVPQKLKCSSDTSLLYLLQSLKQEHSSLRETAEENNALIEKISEVLSSMKRECKQNNNHQRLSLKS
;
A
#
# COMPACT_ATOMS: atom_id res chain seq x y z
N MET A 1 -46.12 39.90 24.19
CA MET A 1 -45.83 38.79 25.12
C MET A 1 -44.37 38.88 25.52
N ASN A 2 -43.99 38.43 26.71
CA ASN A 2 -42.58 38.39 27.09
C ASN A 2 -41.95 37.13 26.47
N TYR A 3 -41.08 37.31 25.47
CA TYR A 3 -40.44 36.21 24.74
C TYR A 3 -39.27 35.61 25.50
N LEU A 4 -38.63 36.39 26.38
CA LEU A 4 -37.54 35.96 27.24
C LEU A 4 -38.07 35.25 28.49
N ARG A 5 -37.51 34.10 28.82
CA ARG A 5 -37.86 33.25 29.96
C ARG A 5 -36.67 33.07 30.88
N ASN A 6 -36.94 32.77 32.15
CA ASN A 6 -35.96 32.83 33.23
C ASN A 6 -36.15 31.69 34.23
N SER A 7 -35.04 31.11 34.67
CA SER A 7 -34.90 30.33 35.89
C SER A 7 -33.98 31.06 36.89
N ALA A 8 -33.50 30.40 37.94
CA ALA A 8 -32.57 31.02 38.90
C ALA A 8 -31.29 31.51 38.22
N HIS A 9 -30.58 30.63 37.50
CA HIS A 9 -29.27 30.94 36.90
C HIS A 9 -29.27 31.09 35.38
N TYR A 10 -30.35 30.73 34.67
CA TYR A 10 -30.39 30.74 33.20
C TYR A 10 -31.52 31.62 32.65
N THR A 11 -31.34 32.07 31.40
CA THR A 11 -32.34 32.80 30.61
C THR A 11 -32.34 32.30 29.17
N TRP A 12 -33.49 32.23 28.52
CA TRP A 12 -33.66 31.71 27.16
C TRP A 12 -34.77 32.43 26.40
N SER A 13 -34.70 32.47 25.06
CA SER A 13 -35.77 33.06 24.24
C SER A 13 -36.71 32.01 23.67
N THR A 14 -38.02 32.22 23.80
CA THR A 14 -39.03 31.37 23.16
C THR A 14 -39.06 31.47 21.62
N THR A 15 -38.35 32.43 21.04
CA THR A 15 -38.14 32.55 19.58
C THR A 15 -36.96 31.72 19.08
N ASP A 16 -35.96 31.44 19.92
CA ASP A 16 -34.75 30.70 19.55
C ASP A 16 -34.93 29.21 19.90
N VAL A 17 -35.70 28.53 19.05
CA VAL A 17 -36.08 27.12 19.24
C VAL A 17 -35.08 26.22 18.53
N LEU A 18 -34.37 25.42 19.31
CA LEU A 18 -33.46 24.38 18.83
C LEU A 18 -34.20 23.10 18.43
N GLY A 19 -35.33 22.80 19.07
CA GLY A 19 -36.15 21.63 18.75
C GLY A 19 -37.53 21.62 19.40
N LYS A 20 -38.47 20.86 18.82
CA LYS A 20 -39.81 20.61 19.38
C LYS A 20 -40.13 19.12 19.30
N GLY A 21 -40.65 18.55 20.38
CA GLY A 21 -40.97 17.12 20.48
C GLY A 21 -42.26 16.87 21.24
N ALA A 22 -42.67 15.59 21.34
CA ALA A 22 -43.90 15.21 22.03
C ALA A 22 -43.90 15.58 23.53
N THR A 23 -42.72 15.70 24.15
CA THR A 23 -42.54 16.05 25.56
C THR A 23 -42.48 17.56 25.82
N GLY A 24 -42.12 18.39 24.83
CA GLY A 24 -41.79 19.79 25.10
C GLY A 24 -41.08 20.51 23.96
N SER A 25 -40.25 21.48 24.32
CA SER A 25 -39.43 22.25 23.38
C SER A 25 -38.07 22.60 24.00
N VAL A 26 -37.04 22.62 23.15
CA VAL A 26 -35.66 22.95 23.52
C VAL A 26 -35.32 24.31 22.91
N TYR A 27 -34.77 25.20 23.73
CA TYR A 27 -34.45 26.57 23.38
C TYR A 27 -32.97 26.87 23.60
N ARG A 28 -32.42 27.83 22.85
CA ARG A 28 -31.11 28.41 23.19
C ARG A 28 -31.27 29.32 24.40
N GLY A 29 -30.43 29.09 25.40
CA GLY A 29 -30.30 29.94 26.57
C GLY A 29 -28.84 30.30 26.85
N VAL A 30 -28.66 31.14 27.87
CA VAL A 30 -27.34 31.49 28.43
C VAL A 30 -27.36 31.44 29.94
N HIS A 31 -26.22 31.08 30.55
CA HIS A 31 -26.00 31.19 31.98
C HIS A 31 -25.77 32.67 32.37
N LYS A 32 -26.61 33.20 33.26
CA LYS A 32 -26.67 34.64 33.61
C LYS A 32 -25.38 35.24 34.16
N LYS A 33 -24.47 34.42 34.71
CA LYS A 33 -23.21 34.88 35.33
C LYS A 33 -21.98 34.70 34.43
N THR A 34 -21.94 33.69 33.56
CA THR A 34 -20.77 33.39 32.71
C THR A 34 -20.99 33.75 31.24
N GLY A 35 -22.23 33.98 30.80
CA GLY A 35 -22.57 34.18 29.38
C GLY A 35 -22.54 32.89 28.54
N GLU A 36 -22.24 31.74 29.18
CA GLU A 36 -22.09 30.44 28.52
C GLU A 36 -23.42 29.97 27.90
N SER A 37 -23.38 29.59 26.62
CA SER A 37 -24.53 29.12 25.86
C SER A 37 -24.96 27.71 26.27
N VAL A 38 -26.26 27.51 26.46
CA VAL A 38 -26.86 26.25 26.92
C VAL A 38 -28.10 25.89 26.11
N ALA A 39 -28.47 24.61 26.13
CA ALA A 39 -29.78 24.15 25.66
C ALA A 39 -30.75 23.99 26.85
N VAL A 40 -31.91 24.63 26.81
CA VAL A 40 -32.93 24.57 27.87
C VAL A 40 -34.17 23.82 27.37
N LYS A 41 -34.44 22.63 27.91
CA LYS A 41 -35.65 21.85 27.64
C LYS A 41 -36.77 22.24 28.62
N THR A 42 -37.88 22.75 28.10
CA THR A 42 -39.12 22.98 28.86
C THR A 42 -40.19 21.98 28.46
N PHE A 43 -41.07 21.63 29.40
CA PHE A 43 -42.10 20.59 29.20
C PHE A 43 -43.46 21.19 28.85
N ASN A 44 -44.18 20.52 27.95
CA ASN A 44 -45.53 20.93 27.55
C ASN A 44 -46.58 20.51 28.60
N HIS A 45 -47.79 21.09 28.53
CA HIS A 45 -48.86 20.79 29.49
C HIS A 45 -49.18 19.29 29.58
N THR A 46 -49.27 18.60 28.43
CA THR A 46 -49.52 17.15 28.34
C THR A 46 -48.48 16.33 29.11
N SER A 47 -47.21 16.76 29.12
CA SER A 47 -46.15 16.07 29.87
C SER A 47 -46.30 16.16 31.37
N HIS A 48 -46.93 17.23 31.88
CA HIS A 48 -47.28 17.39 33.29
C HIS A 48 -48.54 16.63 33.72
N LEU A 49 -49.33 16.13 32.77
CA LEU A 49 -50.46 15.23 33.02
C LEU A 49 -50.05 13.75 33.13
N ARG A 50 -48.78 13.43 32.85
CA ARG A 50 -48.23 12.07 33.05
C ARG A 50 -48.05 11.78 34.55
N PRO A 51 -48.10 10.51 35.00
CA PRO A 51 -47.78 10.17 36.40
C PRO A 51 -46.41 10.71 36.82
N LEU A 52 -46.27 11.17 38.07
CA LEU A 52 -45.06 11.86 38.54
C LEU A 52 -43.78 11.04 38.32
N GLU A 53 -43.83 9.73 38.53
CA GLU A 53 -42.73 8.80 38.25
C GLU A 53 -42.28 8.88 36.77
N VAL A 54 -43.23 8.92 35.82
CA VAL A 54 -42.98 9.05 34.38
C VAL A 54 -42.44 10.45 34.02
N GLN A 55 -42.78 11.49 34.79
CA GLN A 55 -42.16 12.81 34.63
C GLN A 55 -40.71 12.81 35.12
N MET A 56 -40.43 12.17 36.27
CA MET A 56 -39.10 12.18 36.90
C MET A 56 -38.06 11.29 36.20
N ARG A 57 -38.47 10.23 35.48
CA ARG A 57 -37.56 9.28 34.78
C ARG A 57 -36.48 9.96 33.92
N GLU A 58 -36.84 10.97 33.12
CA GLU A 58 -35.84 11.65 32.26
C GLU A 58 -34.77 12.36 33.11
N PHE A 59 -35.18 13.03 34.19
CA PHE A 59 -34.26 13.73 35.09
C PHE A 59 -33.32 12.76 35.81
N GLU A 60 -33.83 11.63 36.34
CA GLU A 60 -32.98 10.68 37.07
C GLU A 60 -32.04 9.89 36.14
N VAL A 61 -32.45 9.58 34.90
CA VAL A 61 -31.56 9.00 33.88
C VAL A 61 -30.45 10.01 33.51
N MET A 62 -30.81 11.26 33.16
CA MET A 62 -29.82 12.28 32.79
C MET A 62 -28.88 12.69 33.93
N LYS A 63 -29.29 12.49 35.19
CA LYS A 63 -28.49 12.70 36.40
C LYS A 63 -27.51 11.57 36.69
N LYS A 64 -27.77 10.35 36.20
CA LYS A 64 -26.84 9.21 36.24
C LYS A 64 -25.82 9.25 35.10
N CYS A 65 -26.22 9.75 33.93
CA CYS A 65 -25.38 9.78 32.73
C CYS A 65 -24.22 10.78 32.80
N ALA A 66 -22.99 10.28 32.73
CA ALA A 66 -21.75 11.04 32.62
C ALA A 66 -20.74 10.35 31.68
N HIS A 67 -20.77 10.69 30.39
CA HIS A 67 -19.93 10.07 29.35
C HIS A 67 -19.72 11.03 28.16
N GLU A 68 -18.62 10.90 27.40
CA GLU A 68 -18.28 11.83 26.29
C GLU A 68 -19.38 11.82 25.21
N ASN A 69 -19.92 10.64 24.86
CA ASN A 69 -20.98 10.45 23.85
C ASN A 69 -22.43 10.56 24.37
N ILE A 70 -22.66 11.21 25.50
CA ILE A 70 -24.00 11.56 26.00
C ILE A 70 -24.08 13.09 26.15
N VAL A 71 -25.23 13.69 25.86
CA VAL A 71 -25.46 15.13 26.11
C VAL A 71 -25.54 15.37 27.62
N LYS A 72 -24.54 16.09 28.14
CA LYS A 72 -24.36 16.41 29.55
C LYS A 72 -25.49 17.30 30.07
N MET A 73 -26.16 16.85 31.14
CA MET A 73 -26.99 17.71 31.96
C MET A 73 -26.11 18.64 32.80
N LEU A 74 -26.42 19.94 32.78
CA LEU A 74 -25.73 20.96 33.57
C LEU A 74 -26.49 21.29 34.86
N ALA A 75 -27.82 21.43 34.77
CA ALA A 75 -28.67 21.75 35.91
C ALA A 75 -30.12 21.29 35.69
N ILE A 76 -30.85 21.17 36.79
CA ILE A 76 -32.31 21.11 36.83
C ILE A 76 -32.75 22.34 37.63
N GLU A 77 -33.52 23.23 37.02
CA GLU A 77 -34.05 24.43 37.68
C GLU A 77 -35.55 24.56 37.43
N GLU A 78 -36.18 25.58 38.03
CA GLU A 78 -37.60 25.88 37.84
C GLU A 78 -37.75 27.26 37.15
N GLU A 79 -38.67 27.35 36.19
CA GLU A 79 -39.01 28.61 35.49
C GLU A 79 -39.75 29.55 36.45
N ILE A 80 -39.26 30.78 36.63
CA ILE A 80 -39.77 31.73 37.62
C ILE A 80 -41.27 32.00 37.44
N GLU A 81 -41.74 32.20 36.20
CA GLU A 81 -43.16 32.52 35.92
C GLU A 81 -44.12 31.33 36.14
N SER A 82 -43.67 30.09 35.95
CA SER A 82 -44.56 28.92 35.87
C SER A 82 -44.33 27.88 36.97
N GLN A 83 -43.23 28.00 37.72
CA GLN A 83 -42.75 27.05 38.74
C GLN A 83 -42.60 25.61 38.20
N LYS A 84 -42.36 25.48 36.88
CA LYS A 84 -42.13 24.18 36.22
C LYS A 84 -40.65 23.90 36.10
N LYS A 85 -40.28 22.64 36.34
CA LYS A 85 -38.92 22.15 36.11
C LYS A 85 -38.52 22.25 34.63
N VAL A 86 -37.28 22.66 34.40
CA VAL A 86 -36.59 22.67 33.12
C VAL A 86 -35.27 21.91 33.24
N ILE A 87 -34.84 21.26 32.16
CA ILE A 87 -33.50 20.63 32.09
C ILE A 87 -32.58 21.57 31.32
N VAL A 88 -31.44 21.90 31.91
CA VAL A 88 -30.38 22.69 31.27
C VAL A 88 -29.24 21.75 30.89
N MET A 89 -28.79 21.82 29.64
CA MET A 89 -27.85 20.90 29.00
C MET A 89 -26.73 21.64 28.27
N GLU A 90 -25.62 20.97 28.02
CA GLU A 90 -24.60 21.47 27.09
C GLU A 90 -25.17 21.71 25.70
N LEU A 91 -24.70 22.77 25.01
CA LEU A 91 -25.21 23.14 23.70
C LEU A 91 -24.40 22.49 22.57
N CYS A 92 -25.10 21.75 21.70
CA CYS A 92 -24.52 21.10 20.52
C CYS A 92 -24.82 21.93 19.26
N ASP A 93 -24.04 23.00 19.04
CA ASP A 93 -24.30 23.99 17.98
C ASP A 93 -24.10 23.47 16.54
N ALA A 94 -23.42 22.33 16.34
CA ALA A 94 -23.33 21.68 15.03
C ALA A 94 -24.58 20.85 14.66
N GLY A 95 -25.65 20.95 15.47
CA GLY A 95 -26.98 20.41 15.17
C GLY A 95 -27.12 18.91 15.43
N SER A 96 -28.14 18.32 14.82
CA SER A 96 -28.43 16.88 14.89
C SER A 96 -27.91 16.14 13.66
N LEU A 97 -27.69 14.83 13.79
CA LEU A 97 -27.37 13.94 12.68
C LEU A 97 -28.51 13.92 11.64
N PHE A 98 -29.77 14.16 12.03
CA PHE A 98 -30.88 14.37 11.10
C PHE A 98 -30.67 15.60 10.23
N THR A 99 -30.30 16.74 10.81
CA THR A 99 -30.02 17.98 10.06
C THR A 99 -28.77 17.87 9.19
N ILE A 100 -27.81 17.01 9.55
CA ILE A 100 -26.64 16.70 8.71
C ILE A 100 -27.06 15.84 7.50
N LEU A 101 -27.89 14.82 7.70
CA LEU A 101 -28.39 13.95 6.62
C LEU A 101 -29.40 14.64 5.70
N ASP A 102 -30.09 15.69 6.16
CA ASP A 102 -30.99 16.48 5.30
C ASP A 102 -30.24 17.48 4.39
N ASP A 103 -28.93 17.70 4.55
CA ASP A 103 -28.17 18.48 3.57
C ASP A 103 -28.02 17.70 2.23
N PRO A 104 -28.19 18.35 1.06
CA PRO A 104 -28.02 17.71 -0.25
C PRO A 104 -26.68 16.98 -0.45
N GLU A 105 -25.59 17.42 0.17
CA GLU A 105 -24.25 16.81 0.08
C GLU A 105 -24.21 15.37 0.62
N ASN A 106 -25.05 15.09 1.62
CA ASN A 106 -25.15 13.82 2.35
C ASN A 106 -26.32 12.93 1.89
N SER A 107 -27.04 13.30 0.83
CA SER A 107 -28.22 12.56 0.32
C SER A 107 -27.91 11.19 -0.30
N TYR A 108 -26.64 10.77 -0.28
CA TYR A 108 -26.18 9.43 -0.66
C TYR A 108 -25.41 8.71 0.48
N GLY A 109 -25.50 9.25 1.70
CA GLY A 109 -24.73 8.84 2.88
C GLY A 109 -23.71 9.89 3.28
N LEU A 110 -23.14 9.74 4.48
CA LEU A 110 -21.96 10.49 4.91
C LEU A 110 -20.70 9.97 4.22
N GLU A 111 -19.65 10.81 4.20
CA GLU A 111 -18.32 10.36 3.79
C GLU A 111 -17.71 9.41 4.84
N GLU A 112 -16.82 8.54 4.37
CA GLU A 112 -16.33 7.36 5.10
C GLU A 112 -15.77 7.66 6.50
N GLU A 113 -14.97 8.71 6.63
CA GLU A 113 -14.38 9.12 7.91
C GLU A 113 -15.46 9.57 8.92
N GLU A 114 -16.50 10.27 8.44
CA GLU A 114 -17.60 10.75 9.28
C GLU A 114 -18.54 9.60 9.67
N PHE A 115 -18.80 8.65 8.76
CA PHE A 115 -19.50 7.40 9.10
C PHE A 115 -18.75 6.63 10.21
N MET A 116 -17.42 6.53 10.13
CA MET A 116 -16.60 5.86 11.14
C MET A 116 -16.63 6.57 12.50
N ARG A 117 -16.65 7.91 12.52
CA ARG A 117 -16.89 8.69 13.76
C ARG A 117 -18.28 8.38 14.35
N VAL A 118 -19.32 8.43 13.53
CA VAL A 118 -20.71 8.11 13.95
C VAL A 118 -20.80 6.69 14.52
N LEU A 119 -20.23 5.68 13.86
CA LEU A 119 -20.22 4.30 14.34
C LEU A 119 -19.52 4.19 15.71
N LYS A 120 -18.32 4.78 15.85
CA LYS A 120 -17.55 4.79 17.09
C LYS A 120 -18.30 5.43 18.25
N ASP A 121 -18.77 6.66 18.05
CA ASP A 121 -19.39 7.46 19.09
C ASP A 121 -20.74 6.87 19.54
N LEU A 122 -21.51 6.29 18.61
CA LEU A 122 -22.77 5.63 18.93
C LEU A 122 -22.56 4.27 19.59
N ALA A 123 -21.55 3.48 19.18
CA ALA A 123 -21.20 2.23 19.87
C ALA A 123 -20.76 2.50 21.32
N ALA A 124 -19.89 3.50 21.53
CA ALA A 124 -19.45 3.91 22.87
C ALA A 124 -20.60 4.47 23.73
N GLY A 125 -21.45 5.33 23.15
CA GLY A 125 -22.63 5.87 23.84
C GLY A 125 -23.64 4.78 24.23
N MET A 126 -23.93 3.83 23.33
CA MET A 126 -24.81 2.70 23.60
C MET A 126 -24.21 1.73 24.63
N LYS A 127 -22.90 1.45 24.56
CA LYS A 127 -22.23 0.63 25.58
C LYS A 127 -22.30 1.28 26.95
N TYR A 128 -22.04 2.58 27.06
CA TYR A 128 -22.19 3.29 28.33
C TYR A 128 -23.62 3.19 28.90
N LEU A 129 -24.66 3.36 28.07
CA LEU A 129 -26.05 3.18 28.53
C LEU A 129 -26.32 1.73 28.99
N ARG A 130 -25.84 0.73 28.23
CA ARG A 130 -26.04 -0.68 28.58
C ARG A 130 -25.32 -1.08 29.87
N ASP A 131 -24.07 -0.66 30.04
CA ASP A 131 -23.27 -0.91 31.25
C ASP A 131 -23.89 -0.24 32.51
N ASN A 132 -24.84 0.69 32.34
CA ASN A 132 -25.62 1.33 33.41
C ASN A 132 -27.09 0.85 33.47
N ASN A 133 -27.45 -0.24 32.80
CA ASN A 133 -28.82 -0.78 32.70
C ASN A 133 -29.87 0.21 32.14
N ILE A 134 -29.48 1.13 31.26
CA ILE A 134 -30.37 2.11 30.62
C ILE A 134 -30.67 1.71 29.17
N ILE A 135 -31.94 1.76 28.78
CA ILE A 135 -32.38 1.69 27.38
C ILE A 135 -33.04 3.00 26.95
N HIS A 136 -32.89 3.36 25.68
CA HIS A 136 -33.26 4.68 25.15
C HIS A 136 -34.63 4.70 24.46
N ARG A 137 -34.95 3.65 23.67
CA ARG A 137 -36.24 3.41 22.98
C ARG A 137 -36.69 4.47 21.97
N ASP A 138 -35.79 5.35 21.53
CA ASP A 138 -36.04 6.34 20.48
C ASP A 138 -34.71 6.77 19.80
N LEU A 139 -33.80 5.80 19.59
CA LEU A 139 -32.54 6.05 18.87
C LEU A 139 -32.83 6.37 17.40
N LYS A 140 -32.46 7.58 16.97
CA LYS A 140 -32.66 8.09 15.59
C LYS A 140 -31.72 9.27 15.34
N PRO A 141 -31.44 9.64 14.08
CA PRO A 141 -30.61 10.81 13.75
C PRO A 141 -31.03 12.14 14.42
N GLY A 142 -32.31 12.32 14.76
CA GLY A 142 -32.79 13.53 15.45
C GLY A 142 -32.44 13.60 16.94
N ASN A 143 -32.14 12.46 17.57
CA ASN A 143 -31.75 12.34 18.98
C ASN A 143 -30.24 12.11 19.14
N ILE A 144 -29.48 12.31 18.05
CA ILE A 144 -28.03 12.19 17.99
C ILE A 144 -27.49 13.57 17.61
N MET A 145 -26.85 14.25 18.56
CA MET A 145 -26.32 15.59 18.39
C MET A 145 -24.85 15.54 17.96
N LYS A 146 -24.43 16.48 17.11
CA LYS A 146 -23.01 16.72 16.83
C LYS A 146 -22.51 17.86 17.72
N PHE A 147 -21.52 17.56 18.53
CA PHE A 147 -20.78 18.50 19.35
C PHE A 147 -19.41 18.77 18.71
N ILE A 148 -18.89 19.98 18.86
CA ILE A 148 -17.52 20.34 18.50
C ILE A 148 -16.86 20.80 19.80
N SER A 149 -15.84 20.07 20.25
CA SER A 149 -15.11 20.40 21.46
C SER A 149 -14.14 21.57 21.26
N VAL A 150 -13.60 22.09 22.37
CA VAL A 150 -12.71 23.26 22.38
C VAL A 150 -11.41 23.03 21.58
N ASP A 151 -10.97 21.78 21.46
CA ASP A 151 -9.85 21.31 20.63
C ASP A 151 -10.25 20.96 19.17
N GLY A 152 -11.49 21.29 18.77
CA GLY A 152 -11.99 21.13 17.39
C GLY A 152 -12.46 19.72 17.01
N ARG A 153 -12.40 18.73 17.91
CA ARG A 153 -12.89 17.38 17.61
C ARG A 153 -14.41 17.38 17.45
N SER A 154 -14.88 16.72 16.39
CA SER A 154 -16.29 16.37 16.21
C SER A 154 -16.61 15.12 17.05
N ILE A 155 -17.65 15.20 17.88
CA ILE A 155 -18.10 14.14 18.78
C ILE A 155 -19.63 14.01 18.65
N TYR A 156 -20.14 12.81 18.43
CA TYR A 156 -21.58 12.53 18.46
C TYR A 156 -22.06 12.13 19.86
N LYS A 157 -23.24 12.63 20.24
CA LYS A 157 -23.83 12.50 21.58
C LYS A 157 -25.31 12.11 21.54
N LEU A 158 -25.73 11.16 22.38
CA LEU A 158 -27.15 10.78 22.55
C LEU A 158 -27.93 11.80 23.42
N THR A 159 -29.20 12.05 23.10
CA THR A 159 -30.08 12.99 23.82
C THR A 159 -31.57 12.63 23.74
N ASP A 160 -32.43 13.39 24.44
CA ASP A 160 -33.88 13.16 24.63
C ASP A 160 -34.21 11.82 25.31
N PHE A 161 -33.76 11.70 26.57
CA PHE A 161 -34.07 10.57 27.44
C PHE A 161 -35.54 10.56 27.93
N GLY A 162 -36.43 11.37 27.32
CA GLY A 162 -37.87 11.39 27.60
C GLY A 162 -38.61 10.09 27.26
N ALA A 163 -37.98 9.21 26.47
CA ALA A 163 -38.41 7.84 26.18
C ALA A 163 -37.62 6.75 26.96
N ALA A 164 -36.55 7.12 27.67
CA ALA A 164 -35.64 6.17 28.28
C ALA A 164 -36.26 5.41 29.48
N ARG A 165 -35.59 4.33 29.90
CA ARG A 165 -35.96 3.53 31.07
C ARG A 165 -34.75 2.73 31.58
N GLU A 166 -34.65 2.60 32.91
CA GLU A 166 -33.82 1.59 33.55
C GLU A 166 -34.46 0.19 33.41
N LEU A 167 -33.70 -0.74 32.83
CA LEU A 167 -34.13 -2.08 32.44
C LEU A 167 -32.93 -3.04 32.45
N GLU A 168 -32.96 -4.02 33.36
CA GLU A 168 -31.97 -5.11 33.42
C GLU A 168 -32.05 -6.04 32.19
N ASP A 169 -30.99 -6.81 31.93
CA ASP A 169 -30.77 -7.53 30.67
C ASP A 169 -31.92 -8.43 30.21
N ASP A 170 -32.55 -9.16 31.14
CA ASP A 170 -33.68 -10.03 30.87
C ASP A 170 -35.05 -9.40 31.10
N GLN A 171 -35.10 -8.22 31.72
CA GLN A 171 -36.36 -7.57 32.07
C GLN A 171 -37.11 -7.12 30.81
N GLN A 172 -38.43 -7.27 30.84
CA GLN A 172 -39.29 -6.96 29.69
C GLN A 172 -40.17 -5.74 29.95
N PHE A 173 -40.69 -5.09 28.90
CA PHE A 173 -41.59 -3.94 29.02
C PHE A 173 -42.75 -3.94 28.01
N MET A 174 -43.81 -3.20 28.33
CA MET A 174 -45.04 -3.09 27.53
C MET A 174 -45.37 -1.65 27.09
N SER A 175 -44.60 -0.65 27.50
CA SER A 175 -44.87 0.76 27.22
C SER A 175 -44.27 1.23 25.88
N LEU A 176 -45.08 1.92 25.08
CA LEU A 176 -44.79 2.30 23.70
C LEU A 176 -44.22 3.71 23.62
N TYR A 177 -43.05 3.83 23.01
CA TYR A 177 -42.34 5.07 22.67
C TYR A 177 -41.57 4.84 21.36
N GLY A 178 -40.99 5.90 20.79
CA GLY A 178 -40.16 5.83 19.58
C GLY A 178 -40.77 6.54 18.37
N THR A 179 -40.05 6.51 17.25
CA THR A 179 -40.38 7.22 16.01
C THR A 179 -40.66 6.23 14.87
N GLU A 180 -41.78 6.41 14.15
CA GLU A 180 -42.41 5.43 13.24
C GLU A 180 -41.42 4.66 12.36
N GLU A 181 -40.47 5.33 11.69
CA GLU A 181 -39.54 4.68 10.75
C GLU A 181 -38.39 3.90 11.40
N TYR A 182 -38.15 4.08 12.70
CA TYR A 182 -37.03 3.50 13.46
C TYR A 182 -37.50 2.43 14.48
N LEU A 183 -38.82 2.18 14.57
CA LEU A 183 -39.39 1.19 15.48
C LEU A 183 -39.05 -0.24 15.06
N HIS A 184 -38.72 -1.08 16.03
CA HIS A 184 -38.67 -2.54 15.91
C HIS A 184 -40.05 -3.08 15.45
N PRO A 185 -40.13 -4.15 14.63
CA PRO A 185 -41.40 -4.65 14.06
C PRO A 185 -42.51 -4.87 15.08
N ASP A 186 -42.23 -5.55 16.20
CA ASP A 186 -43.22 -5.76 17.28
C ASP A 186 -43.76 -4.45 17.88
N MET A 187 -42.91 -3.41 17.97
CA MET A 187 -43.31 -2.11 18.47
C MET A 187 -44.11 -1.34 17.42
N TYR A 188 -43.76 -1.47 16.13
CA TYR A 188 -44.50 -0.89 15.02
C TYR A 188 -45.93 -1.44 14.95
N GLU A 189 -46.09 -2.76 15.00
CA GLU A 189 -47.40 -3.42 15.01
C GLU A 189 -48.32 -2.82 16.11
N ARG A 190 -47.82 -2.79 17.34
CA ARG A 190 -48.62 -2.38 18.50
C ARG A 190 -48.82 -0.87 18.61
N ALA A 191 -47.86 -0.05 18.20
CA ALA A 191 -47.96 1.42 18.27
C ALA A 191 -48.65 2.06 17.07
N VAL A 192 -48.44 1.52 15.87
CA VAL A 192 -48.81 2.14 14.59
C VAL A 192 -50.05 1.49 13.98
N LEU A 193 -50.12 0.15 13.94
CA LEU A 193 -51.33 -0.58 13.51
C LEU A 193 -52.34 -0.76 14.64
N ARG A 194 -51.89 -0.66 15.90
CA ARG A 194 -52.70 -0.83 17.13
C ARG A 194 -53.29 -2.22 17.31
N HIS A 195 -52.64 -3.25 16.76
CA HIS A 195 -53.06 -4.63 16.99
C HIS A 195 -52.92 -5.00 18.49
N PRO A 196 -53.80 -5.88 19.03
CA PRO A 196 -53.76 -6.32 20.42
C PRO A 196 -52.66 -7.37 20.68
N ALA A 197 -51.44 -7.10 20.21
CA ALA A 197 -50.28 -7.96 20.42
C ALA A 197 -49.83 -7.90 21.89
N ASN A 198 -50.00 -9.00 22.62
CA ASN A 198 -49.56 -9.16 24.01
C ASN A 198 -48.07 -9.55 24.14
N LYS A 199 -47.29 -9.45 23.05
CA LYS A 199 -45.85 -9.72 23.03
C LYS A 199 -45.11 -8.61 23.81
N PRO A 200 -44.26 -8.96 24.79
CA PRO A 200 -43.49 -7.99 25.56
C PRO A 200 -42.14 -7.69 24.90
N PHE A 201 -41.64 -6.47 25.08
CA PHE A 201 -40.42 -5.97 24.43
C PHE A 201 -39.19 -6.16 25.33
N ARG A 202 -38.01 -6.32 24.72
CA ARG A 202 -36.68 -6.42 25.37
C ARG A 202 -35.78 -5.25 24.95
N ALA A 203 -34.60 -5.13 25.57
CA ALA A 203 -33.61 -4.09 25.27
C ALA A 203 -33.16 -4.05 23.79
N THR A 204 -33.22 -5.17 23.08
CA THR A 204 -32.78 -5.31 21.67
C THR A 204 -33.54 -4.44 20.67
N VAL A 205 -34.64 -3.79 21.05
CA VAL A 205 -35.31 -2.81 20.17
C VAL A 205 -34.40 -1.63 19.81
N ASP A 206 -33.46 -1.26 20.69
CA ASP A 206 -32.46 -0.23 20.41
C ASP A 206 -31.41 -0.69 19.37
N LEU A 207 -31.16 -2.00 19.23
CA LEU A 207 -30.30 -2.55 18.17
C LEU A 207 -30.95 -2.44 16.78
N TRP A 208 -32.28 -2.61 16.69
CA TRP A 208 -33.00 -2.32 15.45
C TRP A 208 -32.98 -0.83 15.12
N SER A 209 -33.26 0.03 16.11
CA SER A 209 -33.28 1.48 15.93
C SER A 209 -31.89 2.05 15.54
N ILE A 210 -30.79 1.51 16.09
CA ILE A 210 -29.45 1.86 15.64
C ILE A 210 -29.12 1.27 14.26
N GLY A 211 -29.62 0.08 13.92
CA GLY A 211 -29.47 -0.50 12.58
C GLY A 211 -30.12 0.36 11.49
N VAL A 212 -31.35 0.83 11.71
CA VAL A 212 -32.04 1.75 10.79
C VAL A 212 -31.28 3.07 10.69
N THR A 213 -30.75 3.56 11.82
CA THR A 213 -29.93 4.77 11.89
C THR A 213 -28.63 4.61 11.08
N LEU A 214 -27.85 3.55 11.29
CA LEU A 214 -26.58 3.32 10.60
C LEU A 214 -26.76 3.09 9.10
N TYR A 215 -27.84 2.41 8.67
CA TYR A 215 -28.19 2.33 7.25
C TYR A 215 -28.49 3.71 6.66
N HIS A 216 -29.24 4.56 7.39
CA HIS A 216 -29.55 5.92 6.96
C HIS A 216 -28.27 6.78 6.88
N VAL A 217 -27.34 6.64 7.82
CA VAL A 217 -26.03 7.32 7.80
C VAL A 217 -25.17 6.84 6.62
N ALA A 218 -25.16 5.54 6.31
CA ALA A 218 -24.39 4.97 5.20
C ALA A 218 -24.94 5.32 3.82
N THR A 219 -26.24 5.66 3.68
CA THR A 219 -26.91 5.73 2.37
C THR A 219 -27.72 6.99 2.08
N GLY A 220 -27.96 7.85 3.08
CA GLY A 220 -28.82 9.04 2.92
C GLY A 220 -30.29 8.69 2.70
N SER A 221 -30.70 7.45 3.01
CA SER A 221 -32.07 6.97 2.83
C SER A 221 -32.44 5.91 3.87
N LEU A 222 -33.72 5.78 4.18
CA LEU A 222 -34.21 4.70 5.04
C LEU A 222 -34.11 3.32 4.36
N PRO A 223 -33.82 2.24 5.10
CA PRO A 223 -33.73 0.88 4.56
C PRO A 223 -35.07 0.35 4.05
N PHE A 224 -36.16 0.66 4.75
CA PHE A 224 -37.49 0.12 4.49
C PHE A 224 -38.41 1.26 4.02
N ARG A 225 -38.90 1.18 2.78
CA ARG A 225 -39.61 2.27 2.11
C ARG A 225 -40.78 1.74 1.26
N PRO A 226 -42.03 1.75 1.78
CA PRO A 226 -43.22 1.45 0.98
C PRO A 226 -43.55 2.61 0.03
N TYR A 227 -44.25 2.32 -1.07
CA TYR A 227 -44.75 3.37 -1.96
C TYR A 227 -45.78 4.24 -1.21
N GLY A 228 -45.69 5.56 -1.39
CA GLY A 228 -46.49 6.54 -0.64
C GLY A 228 -45.98 6.84 0.79
N GLY A 229 -44.89 6.22 1.23
CA GLY A 229 -44.26 6.49 2.54
C GLY A 229 -45.16 6.23 3.74
N ARG A 230 -45.09 7.09 4.77
CA ARG A 230 -45.82 6.95 6.07
C ARG A 230 -47.34 6.75 5.97
N LYS A 231 -47.96 6.98 4.82
CA LYS A 231 -49.39 6.67 4.60
C LYS A 231 -49.65 5.16 4.51
N ASN A 232 -48.67 4.38 4.05
CA ASN A 232 -48.82 2.98 3.68
C ASN A 232 -48.28 2.03 4.77
N ARG A 233 -48.91 2.11 5.95
CA ARG A 233 -48.46 1.45 7.19
C ARG A 233 -48.46 -0.07 7.13
N GLU A 234 -49.48 -0.66 6.48
CA GLU A 234 -49.55 -2.12 6.28
C GLU A 234 -48.38 -2.62 5.44
N THR A 235 -48.03 -1.91 4.36
CA THR A 235 -46.88 -2.30 3.53
C THR A 235 -45.55 -2.05 4.26
N MET A 236 -45.44 -1.01 5.10
CA MET A 236 -44.28 -0.84 5.99
C MET A 236 -44.14 -2.03 6.94
N HIS A 237 -45.21 -2.42 7.62
CA HIS A 237 -45.23 -3.57 8.53
C HIS A 237 -44.88 -4.88 7.82
N TYR A 238 -45.46 -5.12 6.64
CA TYR A 238 -45.11 -6.25 5.78
C TYR A 238 -43.61 -6.26 5.42
N ILE A 239 -43.05 -5.11 5.00
CA ILE A 239 -41.63 -4.99 4.65
C ILE A 239 -40.72 -5.36 5.84
N ILE A 240 -41.03 -4.86 7.05
CA ILE A 240 -40.17 -5.08 8.22
C ILE A 240 -40.38 -6.42 8.94
N THR A 241 -41.39 -7.21 8.57
CA THR A 241 -41.68 -8.53 9.16
C THR A 241 -41.41 -9.70 8.22
N THR A 242 -41.66 -9.56 6.92
CA THR A 242 -41.57 -10.68 5.94
C THR A 242 -40.22 -10.80 5.26
N LYS A 243 -39.30 -9.85 5.49
CA LYS A 243 -37.97 -9.86 4.89
C LYS A 243 -37.17 -11.10 5.30
N ALA A 244 -36.41 -11.65 4.36
CA ALA A 244 -35.56 -12.81 4.65
C ALA A 244 -34.37 -12.45 5.56
N SER A 245 -33.84 -13.45 6.26
CA SER A 245 -32.64 -13.31 7.10
C SER A 245 -31.45 -12.79 6.28
N GLY A 246 -30.74 -11.79 6.80
CA GLY A 246 -29.68 -11.05 6.13
C GLY A 246 -30.11 -10.07 5.03
N VAL A 247 -31.41 -9.80 4.84
CA VAL A 247 -31.89 -8.67 4.01
C VAL A 247 -31.87 -7.39 4.85
N ILE A 248 -31.16 -6.36 4.38
CA ILE A 248 -30.95 -5.09 5.09
C ILE A 248 -31.82 -3.94 4.58
N SER A 249 -32.42 -4.06 3.39
CA SER A 249 -33.34 -3.06 2.85
C SER A 249 -34.45 -3.67 1.97
N GLY A 250 -35.56 -2.95 1.88
CA GLY A 250 -36.78 -3.32 1.15
C GLY A 250 -37.51 -2.08 0.65
N VAL A 251 -37.56 -1.89 -0.67
CA VAL A 251 -38.03 -0.65 -1.33
C VAL A 251 -39.13 -0.96 -2.34
N GLN A 252 -40.24 -0.24 -2.30
CA GLN A 252 -41.33 -0.35 -3.28
C GLN A 252 -41.44 0.92 -4.12
N HIS A 253 -41.18 0.80 -5.43
CA HIS A 253 -41.08 1.95 -6.35
C HIS A 253 -42.41 2.41 -6.96
N SER A 254 -43.46 1.60 -6.90
CA SER A 254 -44.79 1.90 -7.48
C SER A 254 -45.93 1.39 -6.60
N GLU A 255 -47.13 1.96 -6.75
CA GLU A 255 -48.29 1.54 -5.96
C GLU A 255 -48.63 0.06 -6.25
N LYS A 256 -48.67 -0.77 -5.20
CA LYS A 256 -48.86 -2.23 -5.27
C LYS A 256 -47.81 -2.96 -6.12
N GLY A 257 -46.69 -2.31 -6.45
CA GLY A 257 -45.56 -2.94 -7.11
C GLY A 257 -44.81 -3.92 -6.18
N PRO A 258 -43.90 -4.75 -6.75
CA PRO A 258 -43.04 -5.61 -5.96
C PRO A 258 -42.11 -4.80 -5.05
N ILE A 259 -41.65 -5.45 -3.97
CA ILE A 259 -40.61 -4.92 -3.09
C ILE A 259 -39.25 -5.41 -3.61
N GLU A 260 -38.37 -4.47 -3.93
CA GLU A 260 -36.96 -4.73 -4.19
C GLU A 260 -36.26 -4.96 -2.85
N TRP A 261 -35.79 -6.19 -2.62
CA TRP A 261 -35.07 -6.61 -1.43
C TRP A 261 -33.57 -6.64 -1.71
N SER A 262 -32.75 -6.05 -0.82
CA SER A 262 -31.28 -6.11 -0.94
C SER A 262 -30.63 -6.66 0.32
N LYS A 263 -29.58 -7.48 0.09
CA LYS A 263 -28.60 -7.86 1.10
C LYS A 263 -27.36 -6.96 1.10
N GLU A 264 -27.22 -6.06 0.13
CA GLU A 264 -26.09 -5.15 -0.02
C GLU A 264 -26.51 -3.68 0.14
N LEU A 265 -25.57 -2.85 0.61
CA LEU A 265 -25.68 -1.39 0.53
C LEU A 265 -25.72 -0.93 -0.95
N PRO A 266 -26.55 0.07 -1.31
CA PRO A 266 -26.75 0.50 -2.69
C PRO A 266 -25.46 1.03 -3.34
N LYS A 267 -25.34 0.92 -4.66
CA LYS A 267 -24.16 1.38 -5.44
C LYS A 267 -23.89 2.89 -5.38
N THR A 268 -24.84 3.68 -4.86
CA THR A 268 -24.70 5.13 -4.59
C THR A 268 -24.05 5.43 -3.25
N CYS A 269 -23.93 4.46 -2.35
CA CYS A 269 -23.29 4.58 -1.04
C CYS A 269 -21.84 5.11 -1.18
N LEU A 270 -21.47 6.07 -0.34
CA LEU A 270 -20.13 6.71 -0.42
C LEU A 270 -19.01 5.87 0.20
N LEU A 271 -19.35 4.88 1.03
CA LEU A 271 -18.38 3.97 1.68
C LEU A 271 -17.70 3.06 0.65
N ASN A 272 -16.41 2.80 0.82
CA ASN A 272 -15.64 1.91 -0.04
C ASN A 272 -16.09 0.44 0.09
N GLN A 273 -15.69 -0.43 -0.84
CA GLN A 273 -16.10 -1.84 -0.86
C GLN A 273 -15.78 -2.58 0.46
N GLY A 274 -14.53 -2.49 0.94
CA GLY A 274 -14.10 -3.17 2.16
C GLY A 274 -14.85 -2.72 3.42
N LEU A 275 -15.31 -1.46 3.48
CA LEU A 275 -16.19 -1.01 4.56
C LEU A 275 -17.65 -1.41 4.31
N ARG A 276 -18.14 -1.34 3.06
CA ARG A 276 -19.50 -1.79 2.69
C ARG A 276 -19.72 -3.25 3.09
N ASP A 277 -18.73 -4.12 2.89
CA ASP A 277 -18.82 -5.54 3.23
C ASP A 277 -18.97 -5.74 4.75
N LEU A 278 -18.11 -5.09 5.55
CA LEU A 278 -18.15 -5.17 7.02
C LEU A 278 -19.44 -4.57 7.61
N VAL A 279 -19.84 -3.38 7.14
CA VAL A 279 -21.06 -2.69 7.59
C VAL A 279 -22.31 -3.46 7.18
N THR A 280 -22.29 -4.14 6.03
CA THR A 280 -23.39 -5.01 5.59
C THR A 280 -23.60 -6.19 6.56
N VAL A 281 -22.53 -6.83 7.03
CA VAL A 281 -22.62 -7.90 8.04
C VAL A 281 -23.17 -7.37 9.37
N LEU A 282 -22.68 -6.23 9.85
CA LEU A 282 -23.19 -5.56 11.06
C LEU A 282 -24.69 -5.26 10.96
N LEU A 283 -25.13 -4.64 9.85
CA LEU A 283 -26.53 -4.31 9.60
C LEU A 283 -27.41 -5.54 9.49
N ALA A 284 -26.92 -6.61 8.85
CA ALA A 284 -27.65 -7.88 8.70
C ALA A 284 -27.96 -8.56 10.05
N GLY A 285 -27.09 -8.43 11.05
CA GLY A 285 -27.27 -9.00 12.38
C GLY A 285 -28.22 -8.23 13.30
N ILE A 286 -28.19 -6.89 13.24
CA ILE A 286 -29.02 -6.02 14.11
C ILE A 286 -30.37 -5.62 13.50
N LEU A 287 -30.53 -5.75 12.17
CA LEU A 287 -31.82 -5.64 11.47
C LEU A 287 -32.49 -7.01 11.28
N GLU A 288 -32.30 -7.97 12.17
CA GLU A 288 -32.97 -9.28 12.08
C GLU A 288 -34.33 -9.26 12.82
N CYS A 289 -35.31 -9.96 12.27
CA CYS A 289 -36.69 -10.03 12.77
C CYS A 289 -36.91 -11.23 13.70
N ASN A 290 -36.13 -12.32 13.50
CA ASN A 290 -36.15 -13.46 14.41
C ASN A 290 -35.25 -13.20 15.63
N ALA A 291 -35.86 -13.11 16.81
CA ALA A 291 -35.17 -12.86 18.09
C ALA A 291 -34.11 -13.91 18.48
N GLU A 292 -34.15 -15.13 17.92
CA GLU A 292 -33.12 -16.17 18.12
C GLU A 292 -31.88 -15.96 17.25
N ARG A 293 -31.98 -15.13 16.20
CA ARG A 293 -30.92 -14.84 15.22
C ARG A 293 -30.42 -13.41 15.28
N MET A 294 -31.21 -12.51 15.85
CA MET A 294 -30.84 -11.13 16.12
C MET A 294 -29.62 -11.09 17.05
N TRP A 295 -28.65 -10.25 16.69
CA TRP A 295 -27.42 -10.13 17.47
C TRP A 295 -27.66 -9.62 18.89
N THR A 296 -26.80 -10.06 19.81
CA THR A 296 -26.69 -9.48 21.15
C THR A 296 -26.00 -8.12 21.11
N PHE A 297 -26.09 -7.36 22.20
CA PHE A 297 -25.32 -6.12 22.37
C PHE A 297 -23.81 -6.37 22.31
N GLU A 298 -23.33 -7.47 22.90
CA GLU A 298 -21.93 -7.90 22.86
C GLU A 298 -21.45 -8.12 21.42
N GLN A 299 -22.17 -8.91 20.62
CA GLN A 299 -21.86 -9.14 19.19
C GLN A 299 -21.83 -7.84 18.37
N PHE A 300 -22.74 -6.90 18.66
CA PHE A 300 -22.73 -5.58 18.05
C PHE A 300 -21.50 -4.75 18.45
N PHE A 301 -21.14 -4.72 19.75
CA PHE A 301 -19.99 -3.97 20.24
C PHE A 301 -18.66 -4.55 19.76
N ASP A 302 -18.53 -5.88 19.69
CA ASP A 302 -17.34 -6.57 19.16
C ASP A 302 -17.16 -6.29 17.67
N CYS A 303 -18.25 -6.40 16.88
CA CYS A 303 -18.21 -6.12 15.45
C CYS A 303 -17.92 -4.63 15.18
N ALA A 304 -18.52 -3.71 15.93
CA ALA A 304 -18.19 -2.29 15.83
C ALA A 304 -16.72 -2.03 16.18
N THR A 305 -16.21 -2.62 17.27
CA THR A 305 -14.81 -2.50 17.69
C THR A 305 -13.83 -3.03 16.65
N ASP A 306 -14.09 -4.20 16.05
CA ASP A 306 -13.29 -4.74 14.94
C ASP A 306 -13.29 -3.80 13.73
N ILE A 307 -14.44 -3.23 13.35
CA ILE A 307 -14.51 -2.25 12.26
C ILE A 307 -13.68 -0.99 12.58
N ILE A 308 -13.81 -0.45 13.79
CA ILE A 308 -13.16 0.79 14.24
C ILE A 308 -11.64 0.65 14.40
N THR A 309 -11.15 -0.54 14.80
CA THR A 309 -9.72 -0.79 15.08
C THR A 309 -8.92 -1.28 13.87
N ARG A 310 -9.57 -1.58 12.74
CA ARG A 310 -8.90 -1.93 11.48
C ARG A 310 -8.07 -0.77 10.93
N LYS A 311 -6.86 -1.09 10.47
CA LYS A 311 -5.95 -0.18 9.79
C LYS A 311 -6.32 -0.06 8.31
N VAL A 312 -6.45 1.16 7.82
CA VAL A 312 -6.81 1.44 6.42
C VAL A 312 -5.56 1.50 5.54
N PHE A 313 -5.57 0.75 4.44
CA PHE A 313 -4.57 0.84 3.38
C PHE A 313 -5.19 1.36 2.09
N HIS A 314 -4.64 2.45 1.57
CA HIS A 314 -4.98 3.05 0.29
C HIS A 314 -4.08 2.42 -0.79
N VAL A 315 -4.70 1.85 -1.82
CA VAL A 315 -4.03 1.20 -2.95
C VAL A 315 -4.55 1.81 -4.24
N PHE A 316 -3.64 2.13 -5.17
CA PHE A 316 -3.99 2.56 -6.52
C PHE A 316 -3.59 1.48 -7.52
N TYR A 317 -4.57 0.86 -8.17
CA TYR A 317 -4.35 -0.18 -9.17
C TYR A 317 -4.13 0.46 -10.54
N MET A 318 -2.87 0.45 -10.99
CA MET A 318 -2.39 1.06 -12.23
C MET A 318 -3.22 0.61 -13.45
N ASN A 319 -3.29 -0.70 -13.70
CA ASN A 319 -3.92 -1.29 -14.89
C ASN A 319 -5.44 -1.05 -15.01
N GLU A 320 -6.06 -0.37 -14.05
CA GLU A 320 -7.49 -0.03 -14.08
C GLU A 320 -7.78 1.43 -13.66
N GLY A 321 -6.75 2.25 -13.42
CA GLY A 321 -6.89 3.60 -12.87
C GLY A 321 -7.72 3.66 -11.58
N LYS A 322 -7.72 2.57 -10.79
CA LYS A 322 -8.73 2.31 -9.75
C LYS A 322 -8.15 2.51 -8.35
N GLU A 323 -8.78 3.40 -7.59
CA GLU A 323 -8.55 3.52 -6.15
C GLU A 323 -9.27 2.42 -5.36
N ILE A 324 -8.58 1.91 -4.34
CA ILE A 324 -9.01 0.83 -3.45
C ILE A 324 -8.62 1.21 -2.02
N CYS A 325 -9.51 0.95 -1.06
CA CYS A 325 -9.23 1.07 0.36
C CYS A 325 -9.51 -0.27 1.05
N LEU A 326 -8.57 -0.72 1.88
CA LEU A 326 -8.58 -2.04 2.54
C LEU A 326 -8.63 -1.85 4.06
N TYR A 327 -9.63 -2.44 4.70
CA TYR A 327 -9.84 -2.38 6.15
C TYR A 327 -9.28 -3.63 6.83
N MET A 328 -8.03 -3.56 7.26
CA MET A 328 -7.23 -4.73 7.69
C MET A 328 -7.08 -4.82 9.21
N GLN A 329 -7.23 -6.01 9.80
CA GLN A 329 -7.03 -6.21 11.25
C GLN A 329 -5.54 -6.02 11.63
N PRO A 330 -5.18 -5.28 12.70
CA PRO A 330 -3.79 -4.86 12.95
C PRO A 330 -2.74 -5.98 13.03
N ASN A 331 -3.13 -7.19 13.45
CA ASN A 331 -2.27 -8.37 13.61
C ASN A 331 -2.00 -9.16 12.31
N LYS A 332 -2.49 -8.70 11.16
CA LYS A 332 -2.33 -9.38 9.85
C LYS A 332 -0.95 -9.12 9.22
N THR A 333 -0.61 -9.88 8.19
CA THR A 333 0.71 -9.87 7.53
C THR A 333 0.66 -9.27 6.11
N LEU A 334 1.83 -9.19 5.43
CA LEU A 334 1.89 -8.82 4.01
C LEU A 334 1.13 -9.80 3.12
N GLN A 335 1.05 -11.09 3.50
CA GLN A 335 0.34 -12.09 2.72
C GLN A 335 -1.17 -11.88 2.79
N ASP A 336 -1.73 -11.63 3.99
CA ASP A 336 -3.13 -11.25 4.14
C ASP A 336 -3.48 -9.98 3.33
N LEU A 337 -2.56 -9.00 3.30
CA LEU A 337 -2.74 -7.77 2.52
C LEU A 337 -2.80 -8.08 1.01
N LYS A 338 -1.93 -8.96 0.50
CA LYS A 338 -1.98 -9.42 -0.90
C LYS A 338 -3.28 -10.18 -1.23
N GLU A 339 -3.78 -11.00 -0.31
CA GLU A 339 -5.03 -11.73 -0.49
C GLU A 339 -6.24 -10.77 -0.52
N GLN A 340 -6.28 -9.77 0.34
CA GLN A 340 -7.32 -8.73 0.34
C GLN A 340 -7.24 -7.81 -0.89
N ILE A 341 -6.04 -7.55 -1.42
CA ILE A 341 -5.86 -6.94 -2.75
C ILE A 341 -6.47 -7.84 -3.84
N THR A 342 -6.20 -9.16 -3.80
CA THR A 342 -6.73 -10.11 -4.79
C THR A 342 -8.26 -10.06 -4.81
N LEU A 343 -8.92 -10.07 -3.65
CA LEU A 343 -10.39 -10.04 -3.55
C LEU A 343 -11.03 -8.79 -4.18
N GLN A 344 -10.35 -7.63 -4.19
CA GLN A 344 -10.88 -6.38 -4.76
C GLN A 344 -10.36 -6.04 -6.17
N THR A 345 -9.46 -6.86 -6.74
CA THR A 345 -8.81 -6.60 -8.05
C THR A 345 -8.82 -7.78 -9.02
N ASN A 346 -8.94 -9.00 -8.50
CA ASN A 346 -8.64 -10.27 -9.16
C ASN A 346 -7.16 -10.47 -9.57
N VAL A 347 -6.22 -9.63 -9.11
CA VAL A 347 -4.78 -9.81 -9.37
C VAL A 347 -4.20 -10.85 -8.42
N PRO A 348 -3.70 -12.02 -8.89
CA PRO A 348 -3.16 -13.06 -8.02
C PRO A 348 -1.96 -12.60 -7.20
N CYS A 349 -1.80 -13.08 -5.95
CA CYS A 349 -0.74 -12.65 -5.03
C CYS A 349 0.69 -12.72 -5.61
N ALA A 350 0.97 -13.66 -6.52
CA ALA A 350 2.24 -13.78 -7.24
C ALA A 350 2.49 -12.59 -8.20
N ASN A 351 1.44 -12.08 -8.83
CA ASN A 351 1.48 -11.08 -9.91
C ASN A 351 1.40 -9.63 -9.39
N GLN A 352 1.31 -9.45 -8.07
CA GLN A 352 1.23 -8.14 -7.43
C GLN A 352 2.61 -7.56 -7.17
N LEU A 353 3.03 -6.62 -8.02
CA LEU A 353 4.11 -5.69 -7.74
C LEU A 353 3.55 -4.52 -6.91
N LEU A 354 3.96 -4.43 -5.65
CA LEU A 354 3.50 -3.43 -4.69
C LEU A 354 4.60 -2.41 -4.40
N LEU A 355 4.37 -1.16 -4.78
CA LEU A 355 5.33 -0.06 -4.69
C LEU A 355 4.83 1.04 -3.74
N PHE A 356 5.73 1.59 -2.93
CA PHE A 356 5.45 2.68 -1.99
C PHE A 356 6.69 3.58 -1.86
N ASN A 357 6.51 4.91 -1.83
CA ASN A 357 7.62 5.88 -1.76
C ASN A 357 8.78 5.60 -2.75
N LYS A 358 8.44 5.35 -4.03
CA LYS A 358 9.37 4.99 -5.13
C LYS A 358 10.15 3.66 -5.00
N ALA A 359 9.85 2.81 -4.00
CA ALA A 359 10.50 1.51 -3.81
C ALA A 359 9.49 0.35 -3.63
N LEU A 360 9.97 -0.89 -3.59
CA LEU A 360 9.16 -2.06 -3.21
C LEU A 360 8.65 -1.92 -1.77
N ILE A 361 7.40 -2.36 -1.49
CA ILE A 361 6.85 -2.34 -0.12
C ILE A 361 7.72 -3.15 0.86
N THR A 362 8.33 -4.26 0.40
CA THR A 362 9.25 -5.10 1.17
C THR A 362 10.59 -4.44 1.51
N SER A 363 10.91 -3.29 0.92
CA SER A 363 12.06 -2.46 1.33
C SER A 363 11.72 -1.60 2.56
N HIS A 364 10.44 -1.42 2.88
CA HIS A 364 9.95 -0.63 4.02
C HIS A 364 9.46 -1.50 5.18
N VAL A 365 9.03 -2.74 4.91
CA VAL A 365 8.44 -3.65 5.93
C VAL A 365 8.94 -5.09 5.77
N HIS A 366 9.16 -5.77 6.89
CA HIS A 366 9.44 -7.21 6.87
C HIS A 366 8.15 -8.00 6.53
N PRO A 367 8.16 -9.00 5.63
CA PRO A 367 6.93 -9.68 5.19
C PRO A 367 6.10 -10.33 6.31
N SER A 368 6.77 -10.79 7.37
CA SER A 368 6.14 -11.40 8.56
C SER A 368 5.86 -10.41 9.71
N ALA A 369 6.17 -9.13 9.54
CA ALA A 369 5.79 -8.12 10.54
C ALA A 369 4.28 -7.84 10.42
N GLU A 370 3.66 -7.55 11.56
CA GLU A 370 2.27 -7.12 11.62
C GLU A 370 2.06 -5.83 10.82
N ILE A 371 0.96 -5.74 10.08
CA ILE A 371 0.56 -4.54 9.35
C ILE A 371 0.32 -3.34 10.28
N SER A 372 0.09 -3.56 11.58
CA SER A 372 0.11 -2.53 12.63
C SER A 372 1.33 -1.61 12.50
N THR A 373 2.50 -2.18 12.20
CA THR A 373 3.80 -1.50 12.07
C THR A 373 4.04 -0.80 10.72
N TYR A 374 3.24 -1.11 9.68
CA TYR A 374 3.52 -0.67 8.30
C TYR A 374 3.34 0.85 8.14
N PRO A 375 3.96 1.50 7.13
CA PRO A 375 3.78 2.93 6.90
C PRO A 375 2.30 3.31 6.68
N THR A 376 1.93 4.51 7.12
CA THR A 376 0.62 5.11 6.84
C THR A 376 0.51 5.49 5.37
N THR A 377 -0.51 4.96 4.70
CA THR A 377 -0.88 5.34 3.33
C THR A 377 -1.94 6.44 3.34
N SER A 378 -2.11 7.16 2.25
CA SER A 378 -3.21 8.13 2.09
C SER A 378 -3.78 8.10 0.66
N HIS A 379 -4.91 8.77 0.48
CA HIS A 379 -5.47 9.08 -0.84
C HIS A 379 -4.50 9.79 -1.81
N THR A 380 -3.44 10.45 -1.32
CA THR A 380 -2.43 11.16 -2.13
C THR A 380 -1.05 10.51 -2.12
N ASN A 381 -0.83 9.52 -1.25
CA ASN A 381 0.34 8.64 -1.25
C ASN A 381 -0.13 7.18 -0.98
N PRO A 382 -0.77 6.53 -1.97
CA PRO A 382 -1.19 5.15 -1.88
C PRO A 382 -0.04 4.17 -2.16
N ILE A 383 -0.24 2.90 -1.85
CA ILE A 383 0.55 1.82 -2.45
C ILE A 383 0.14 1.71 -3.92
N ILE A 384 1.09 1.78 -4.85
CA ILE A 384 0.82 1.48 -6.26
C ILE A 384 0.84 -0.04 -6.44
N LEU A 385 -0.25 -0.58 -7.00
CA LEU A 385 -0.33 -1.95 -7.47
C LEU A 385 -0.16 -1.96 -8.99
N VAL A 386 0.79 -2.78 -9.47
CA VAL A 386 1.00 -3.09 -10.88
C VAL A 386 0.87 -4.59 -11.07
N HIS A 387 0.15 -5.02 -12.12
CA HIS A 387 0.04 -6.43 -12.50
C HIS A 387 1.24 -6.83 -13.38
N THR A 388 2.07 -7.77 -12.93
CA THR A 388 3.33 -8.10 -13.62
C THR A 388 3.14 -8.82 -14.96
N GLU A 389 2.19 -9.75 -15.04
CA GLU A 389 1.93 -10.54 -16.26
C GLU A 389 0.95 -9.89 -17.26
N ASN A 390 0.31 -8.77 -16.90
CA ASN A 390 -0.68 -8.11 -17.74
C ASN A 390 -0.15 -6.74 -18.19
N THR A 391 0.16 -6.64 -19.47
CA THR A 391 0.51 -5.39 -20.16
C THR A 391 -0.59 -4.34 -20.01
N ASP A 392 -1.83 -4.78 -20.20
CA ASP A 392 -2.93 -3.90 -20.55
C ASP A 392 -3.32 -2.99 -19.37
N VAL A 393 -3.16 -1.69 -19.56
CA VAL A 393 -3.83 -0.66 -18.75
C VAL A 393 -5.24 -0.51 -19.32
N LYS A 394 -6.17 -1.34 -18.81
CA LYS A 394 -7.53 -1.50 -19.34
C LYS A 394 -8.17 -0.15 -19.66
N ASP A 395 -8.63 -0.03 -20.90
CA ASP A 395 -9.29 1.16 -21.43
C ASP A 395 -10.29 1.77 -20.43
N LEU A 396 -10.03 3.03 -20.09
CA LEU A 396 -10.84 3.82 -19.18
C LEU A 396 -12.10 4.41 -19.84
N THR A 397 -12.53 3.94 -21.02
CA THR A 397 -13.86 4.28 -21.60
C THR A 397 -15.04 4.05 -20.66
N ARG A 398 -14.92 3.21 -19.62
CA ARG A 398 -15.91 3.15 -18.52
C ARG A 398 -16.14 4.51 -17.84
N LEU A 399 -15.19 5.44 -17.92
CA LEU A 399 -15.30 6.82 -17.46
C LEU A 399 -16.05 7.74 -18.46
N SER A 400 -16.05 7.43 -19.76
CA SER A 400 -16.91 8.12 -20.74
C SER A 400 -18.38 7.67 -20.70
N ALA A 401 -18.68 6.57 -20.00
CA ALA A 401 -20.04 6.14 -19.70
C ALA A 401 -20.63 6.80 -18.43
N LEU A 402 -19.82 7.55 -17.67
CA LEU A 402 -20.32 8.42 -16.61
C LEU A 402 -21.20 9.50 -17.25
N SER A 403 -22.35 9.81 -16.66
CA SER A 403 -23.21 10.94 -17.09
C SER A 403 -23.96 11.50 -15.88
N ALA A 404 -24.30 12.79 -15.90
CA ALA A 404 -24.86 13.47 -14.74
C ALA A 404 -26.38 13.67 -14.91
N CYS A 405 -27.17 12.76 -14.35
CA CYS A 405 -28.63 12.81 -14.45
C CYS A 405 -29.23 13.93 -13.56
N PHE A 406 -29.08 15.18 -14.00
CA PHE A 406 -29.74 16.33 -13.40
C PHE A 406 -31.22 16.38 -13.82
N PRO A 407 -32.18 16.40 -12.88
CA PRO A 407 -33.59 16.53 -13.22
C PRO A 407 -33.93 17.92 -13.77
N ASN A 408 -34.94 17.98 -14.64
CA ASN A 408 -35.43 19.25 -15.20
C ASN A 408 -36.56 19.83 -14.34
N PHE A 409 -36.62 21.16 -14.27
CA PHE A 409 -37.72 21.86 -13.61
C PHE A 409 -38.96 21.96 -14.52
N PRO A 410 -40.18 21.79 -13.97
CA PRO A 410 -41.41 22.18 -14.65
C PRO A 410 -41.46 23.69 -14.93
N LEU A 411 -42.19 24.05 -16.00
CA LEU A 411 -42.51 25.44 -16.34
C LEU A 411 -43.48 26.08 -15.34
N THR A 412 -44.29 25.29 -14.66
CA THR A 412 -45.15 25.72 -13.54
C THR A 412 -44.33 25.92 -12.28
N ILE A 413 -44.74 26.86 -11.42
CA ILE A 413 -44.18 27.02 -10.07
C ILE A 413 -44.94 26.10 -9.10
N ASN A 414 -44.21 25.26 -8.37
CA ASN A 414 -44.67 24.62 -7.14
C ASN A 414 -43.54 24.67 -6.12
N LEU A 415 -43.64 25.58 -5.16
CA LEU A 415 -42.59 25.86 -4.16
C LEU A 415 -42.15 24.63 -3.36
N SER A 416 -43.00 23.61 -3.20
CA SER A 416 -42.62 22.38 -2.50
C SER A 416 -41.79 21.45 -3.37
N ASP A 417 -42.19 21.26 -4.62
CA ASP A 417 -41.61 20.30 -5.56
C ASP A 417 -40.35 20.89 -6.20
N ASP A 418 -40.37 22.18 -6.55
CA ASP A 418 -39.21 22.92 -7.04
C ASP A 418 -38.07 22.94 -6.01
N ALA A 419 -38.37 23.05 -4.71
CA ALA A 419 -37.38 22.91 -3.65
C ALA A 419 -36.81 21.48 -3.52
N ALA A 420 -37.61 20.45 -3.80
CA ALA A 420 -37.16 19.06 -3.80
C ALA A 420 -36.30 18.71 -5.04
N LEU A 421 -36.69 19.23 -6.21
CA LEU A 421 -35.89 19.16 -7.43
C LEU A 421 -34.57 19.93 -7.27
N ALA A 422 -34.59 21.13 -6.70
CA ALA A 422 -33.38 21.91 -6.40
C ALA A 422 -32.46 21.18 -5.41
N LYS A 423 -33.00 20.52 -4.37
CA LYS A 423 -32.22 19.65 -3.47
C LYS A 423 -31.55 18.54 -4.27
N THR A 424 -32.31 17.87 -5.13
CA THR A 424 -31.84 16.74 -5.96
C THR A 424 -30.73 17.17 -6.92
N CYS A 425 -30.88 18.32 -7.61
CA CYS A 425 -29.83 18.92 -8.44
C CYS A 425 -28.56 19.23 -7.63
N CYS A 426 -28.70 19.71 -6.39
CA CYS A 426 -27.56 19.96 -5.51
C CYS A 426 -26.87 18.65 -5.09
N SER A 427 -27.62 17.60 -4.74
CA SER A 427 -27.07 16.27 -4.44
C SER A 427 -26.31 15.66 -5.63
N VAL A 428 -26.86 15.74 -6.84
CA VAL A 428 -26.18 15.29 -8.07
C VAL A 428 -24.93 16.12 -8.33
N ALA A 429 -24.95 17.44 -8.09
CA ALA A 429 -23.77 18.29 -8.22
C ALA A 429 -22.65 17.88 -7.23
N HIS A 430 -22.98 17.53 -5.99
CA HIS A 430 -22.03 16.97 -5.02
C HIS A 430 -21.46 15.61 -5.44
N ALA A 431 -22.29 14.72 -5.99
CA ALA A 431 -21.82 13.45 -6.55
C ALA A 431 -20.84 13.68 -7.71
N VAL A 432 -21.15 14.59 -8.65
CA VAL A 432 -20.26 14.97 -9.77
C VAL A 432 -18.96 15.60 -9.26
N LYS A 433 -18.99 16.48 -8.26
CA LYS A 433 -17.77 17.04 -7.64
C LYS A 433 -16.89 15.93 -7.04
N ARG A 434 -17.47 14.96 -6.32
CA ARG A 434 -16.72 13.82 -5.77
C ARG A 434 -16.11 12.94 -6.87
N ILE A 435 -16.79 12.76 -8.00
CA ILE A 435 -16.24 12.07 -9.18
C ILE A 435 -15.08 12.87 -9.77
N ILE A 436 -15.23 14.19 -9.99
CA ILE A 436 -14.15 15.07 -10.50
C ILE A 436 -12.91 14.99 -9.60
N VAL A 437 -13.07 15.05 -8.27
CA VAL A 437 -11.94 14.92 -7.32
C VAL A 437 -11.22 13.57 -7.44
N LYS A 438 -11.96 12.46 -7.62
CA LYS A 438 -11.38 11.13 -7.85
C LYS A 438 -10.68 11.04 -9.22
N LEU A 439 -11.25 11.64 -10.26
CA LEU A 439 -10.65 11.66 -11.61
C LEU A 439 -9.33 12.43 -11.64
N VAL A 440 -9.32 13.68 -11.16
CA VAL A 440 -8.09 14.51 -11.10
C VAL A 440 -6.99 13.77 -10.34
N ARG A 441 -7.30 13.20 -9.17
CA ARG A 441 -6.35 12.44 -8.35
C ARG A 441 -5.90 11.13 -9.01
N SER A 442 -6.77 10.45 -9.75
CA SER A 442 -6.39 9.26 -10.53
C SER A 442 -5.45 9.61 -11.68
N ARG A 443 -5.71 10.68 -12.43
CA ARG A 443 -4.80 11.23 -13.46
C ARG A 443 -3.45 11.60 -12.84
N ASP A 444 -3.44 12.27 -11.69
CA ASP A 444 -2.20 12.66 -11.02
C ASP A 444 -1.39 11.48 -10.47
N HIS A 445 -2.02 10.33 -10.19
CA HIS A 445 -1.31 9.08 -9.93
C HIS A 445 -0.77 8.46 -11.23
N LEU A 446 -1.60 8.33 -12.27
CA LEU A 446 -1.20 7.78 -13.57
C LEU A 446 0.04 8.50 -14.12
N LEU A 447 0.13 9.83 -14.01
CA LEU A 447 1.29 10.58 -14.48
C LEU A 447 2.57 10.42 -13.65
N LYS A 448 2.47 10.02 -12.37
CA LYS A 448 3.61 9.82 -11.46
C LYS A 448 4.13 8.39 -11.42
N ILE A 449 3.33 7.42 -11.86
CA ILE A 449 3.69 5.99 -11.84
C ILE A 449 4.91 5.69 -12.72
N PRO A 450 5.07 6.29 -13.92
CA PRO A 450 6.30 6.15 -14.70
C PRO A 450 7.56 6.61 -13.98
N GLU A 451 7.56 7.72 -13.22
CA GLU A 451 8.73 8.10 -12.41
C GLU A 451 9.12 7.03 -11.37
N ILE A 452 8.10 6.41 -10.75
CA ILE A 452 8.28 5.33 -9.77
C ILE A 452 8.87 4.08 -10.46
N LEU A 453 8.36 3.75 -11.64
CA LEU A 453 8.79 2.60 -12.44
C LEU A 453 10.19 2.79 -13.05
N VAL A 454 10.52 3.99 -13.55
CA VAL A 454 11.88 4.36 -13.99
C VAL A 454 12.86 4.26 -12.82
N SER A 455 12.51 4.76 -11.64
CA SER A 455 13.35 4.63 -10.44
C SER A 455 13.68 3.16 -10.12
N LEU A 456 12.70 2.26 -10.24
CA LEU A 456 12.87 0.82 -10.06
C LEU A 456 13.73 0.18 -11.16
N ALA A 457 13.57 0.60 -12.43
CA ALA A 457 14.41 0.14 -13.53
C ALA A 457 15.87 0.58 -13.35
N VAL A 458 16.10 1.84 -12.98
CA VAL A 458 17.42 2.41 -12.69
C VAL A 458 18.09 1.67 -11.54
N GLU A 459 17.39 1.39 -10.45
CA GLU A 459 17.93 0.62 -9.32
C GLU A 459 18.33 -0.80 -9.74
N ASN A 460 17.47 -1.51 -10.48
CA ASN A 460 17.72 -2.88 -10.92
C ASN A 460 18.87 -2.97 -11.94
N VAL A 461 18.92 -2.09 -12.94
CA VAL A 461 20.02 -2.05 -13.92
C VAL A 461 21.33 -1.63 -13.25
N THR A 462 21.30 -0.75 -12.24
CA THR A 462 22.51 -0.39 -11.47
C THR A 462 23.06 -1.61 -10.73
N LYS A 463 22.21 -2.37 -10.03
CA LYS A 463 22.61 -3.63 -9.35
C LYS A 463 23.13 -4.69 -10.33
N LEU A 464 22.50 -4.80 -11.51
CA LEU A 464 22.95 -5.69 -12.59
C LEU A 464 24.34 -5.30 -13.09
N CYS A 465 24.61 -4.00 -13.28
CA CYS A 465 25.93 -3.49 -13.66
C CYS A 465 26.99 -3.80 -12.59
N THR A 466 26.74 -3.49 -11.30
CA THR A 466 27.73 -3.73 -10.24
C THR A 466 28.07 -5.22 -10.10
N ASN A 467 27.09 -6.10 -10.27
CA ASN A 467 27.32 -7.55 -10.25
C ASN A 467 28.08 -8.03 -11.50
N CYS A 468 27.83 -7.41 -12.66
CA CYS A 468 28.57 -7.67 -13.90
C CYS A 468 30.04 -7.24 -13.80
N ASP A 469 30.32 -6.05 -13.24
CA ASP A 469 31.67 -5.54 -13.04
C ASP A 469 32.47 -6.44 -12.06
N VAL A 470 31.83 -6.91 -10.97
CA VAL A 470 32.40 -7.89 -10.03
C VAL A 470 32.64 -9.26 -10.68
N LEU A 471 31.73 -9.73 -11.55
CA LEU A 471 31.95 -10.98 -12.27
C LEU A 471 33.10 -10.85 -13.26
N LYS A 472 33.22 -9.69 -13.93
CA LYS A 472 34.28 -9.44 -14.90
C LYS A 472 35.66 -9.48 -14.26
N GLN A 473 35.87 -8.81 -13.13
CA GLN A 473 37.14 -8.88 -12.40
C GLN A 473 37.51 -10.34 -12.10
N LYS A 474 36.59 -11.11 -11.51
CA LYS A 474 36.81 -12.54 -11.20
C LYS A 474 37.10 -13.38 -12.44
N ALA A 475 36.45 -13.08 -13.57
CA ALA A 475 36.71 -13.78 -14.83
C ALA A 475 38.14 -13.50 -15.32
N ASP A 476 38.55 -12.24 -15.33
CA ASP A 476 39.89 -11.81 -15.75
C ASP A 476 40.97 -12.39 -14.82
N ASP A 477 40.72 -12.46 -13.50
CA ASP A 477 41.58 -13.14 -12.52
C ASP A 477 41.73 -14.66 -12.83
N ILE A 478 40.62 -15.37 -13.04
CA ILE A 478 40.61 -16.82 -13.36
C ILE A 478 41.27 -17.09 -14.71
N TYR A 479 41.05 -16.23 -15.71
CA TYR A 479 41.73 -16.33 -17.00
C TYR A 479 43.24 -16.15 -16.85
N HIS A 480 43.70 -15.24 -15.98
CA HIS A 480 45.11 -15.04 -15.69
C HIS A 480 45.77 -16.27 -15.05
N MET A 481 45.11 -16.96 -14.10
CA MET A 481 45.62 -18.23 -13.54
C MET A 481 45.90 -19.25 -14.66
N CYS A 482 45.01 -19.37 -15.64
CA CYS A 482 45.21 -20.26 -16.79
C CYS A 482 46.36 -19.81 -17.69
N ASP A 483 46.58 -18.50 -17.89
CA ASP A 483 47.75 -18.00 -18.62
C ASP A 483 49.07 -18.30 -17.87
N GLN A 484 49.06 -18.31 -16.53
CA GLN A 484 50.22 -18.72 -15.74
C GLN A 484 50.45 -20.23 -15.80
N LEU A 485 49.41 -21.06 -15.79
CA LEU A 485 49.53 -22.51 -16.02
C LEU A 485 50.13 -22.84 -17.40
N GLU A 486 49.68 -22.13 -18.45
CA GLU A 486 50.27 -22.25 -19.80
C GLU A 486 51.75 -21.80 -19.86
N ARG A 487 52.12 -20.73 -19.15
CA ARG A 487 53.52 -20.27 -19.05
C ARG A 487 54.40 -21.26 -18.30
N ASN A 488 53.93 -21.80 -17.18
CA ASN A 488 54.65 -22.80 -16.39
C ASN A 488 54.91 -24.06 -17.23
N PHE A 489 53.91 -24.53 -17.99
CA PHE A 489 54.08 -25.60 -18.95
C PHE A 489 55.11 -25.26 -20.04
N THR A 490 55.08 -24.04 -20.56
CA THR A 490 56.04 -23.58 -21.60
C THR A 490 57.48 -23.61 -21.07
N LEU A 491 57.72 -23.13 -19.84
CA LEU A 491 59.04 -23.17 -19.20
C LEU A 491 59.52 -24.61 -18.95
N VAL A 492 58.63 -25.52 -18.53
CA VAL A 492 58.95 -26.96 -18.39
C VAL A 492 59.26 -27.59 -19.76
N SER A 493 58.50 -27.24 -20.80
CA SER A 493 58.74 -27.69 -22.18
C SER A 493 60.07 -27.19 -22.75
N GLU A 494 60.42 -25.92 -22.49
CA GLU A 494 61.72 -25.35 -22.87
C GLU A 494 62.88 -26.06 -22.16
N PHE A 495 62.80 -26.24 -20.84
CA PHE A 495 63.81 -26.99 -20.07
C PHE A 495 63.99 -28.43 -20.60
N LEU A 496 62.90 -29.17 -20.77
CA LEU A 496 62.94 -30.55 -21.27
C LEU A 496 63.40 -30.66 -22.73
N SER A 497 63.34 -29.57 -23.52
CA SER A 497 63.87 -29.56 -24.89
C SER A 497 65.39 -29.72 -24.96
N PHE A 498 66.11 -29.37 -23.88
CA PHE A 498 67.56 -29.53 -23.77
C PHE A 498 67.98 -30.89 -23.19
N TRP A 499 67.05 -31.74 -22.73
CA TRP A 499 67.41 -33.01 -22.08
C TRP A 499 67.82 -34.11 -23.09
N PRO A 500 68.89 -34.88 -22.85
CA PRO A 500 69.44 -35.81 -23.87
C PRO A 500 68.54 -36.99 -24.28
N LYS A 501 67.57 -37.37 -23.45
CA LYS A 501 66.71 -38.55 -23.65
C LYS A 501 65.24 -38.26 -23.35
N LYS A 502 64.39 -38.20 -24.38
CA LYS A 502 62.95 -37.94 -24.20
C LYS A 502 62.20 -39.11 -23.54
N SER A 503 62.71 -40.33 -23.67
CA SER A 503 62.18 -41.56 -23.03
C SER A 503 61.97 -41.43 -21.52
N ASP A 504 62.71 -40.55 -20.87
CA ASP A 504 62.85 -40.50 -19.41
C ASP A 504 61.69 -39.68 -18.78
N PHE A 505 60.88 -38.99 -19.59
CA PHE A 505 59.78 -38.13 -19.16
C PHE A 505 58.58 -38.04 -20.14
N ASP A 506 58.64 -38.65 -21.33
CA ASP A 506 57.67 -38.42 -22.43
C ASP A 506 56.21 -38.65 -22.00
N ASN A 507 55.95 -39.69 -21.21
CA ASN A 507 54.61 -40.05 -20.73
C ASN A 507 54.03 -39.00 -19.76
N GLU A 508 54.82 -38.54 -18.81
CA GLU A 508 54.45 -37.51 -17.83
C GLU A 508 54.29 -36.15 -18.52
N PHE A 509 55.17 -35.82 -19.46
CA PHE A 509 55.09 -34.60 -20.26
C PHE A 509 53.85 -34.57 -21.17
N GLN A 510 53.46 -35.71 -21.76
CA GLN A 510 52.21 -35.82 -22.52
C GLN A 510 50.97 -35.62 -21.63
N LYS A 511 50.93 -36.19 -20.41
CA LYS A 511 49.84 -35.92 -19.44
C LYS A 511 49.73 -34.42 -19.13
N LEU A 512 50.87 -33.77 -18.87
CA LEU A 512 50.95 -32.34 -18.59
C LEU A 512 50.45 -31.49 -19.78
N SER A 513 50.88 -31.84 -20.99
CA SER A 513 50.46 -31.19 -22.26
C SER A 513 48.95 -31.30 -22.51
N VAL A 514 48.37 -32.49 -22.32
CA VAL A 514 46.92 -32.72 -22.44
C VAL A 514 46.15 -31.90 -21.42
N LEU A 515 46.54 -31.93 -20.14
CA LEU A 515 45.87 -31.21 -19.06
C LEU A 515 45.81 -29.69 -19.33
N VAL A 516 46.92 -29.11 -19.77
CA VAL A 516 47.03 -27.68 -20.11
C VAL A 516 46.19 -27.34 -21.35
N SER A 517 46.23 -28.20 -22.37
CA SER A 517 45.41 -28.07 -23.59
C SER A 517 43.90 -28.09 -23.28
N GLU A 518 43.44 -29.00 -22.42
CA GLU A 518 42.05 -29.08 -21.99
C GLU A 518 41.59 -27.83 -21.24
N LYS A 519 42.40 -27.29 -20.32
CA LYS A 519 42.01 -26.09 -19.56
C LYS A 519 42.05 -24.85 -20.46
N LYS A 520 42.98 -24.77 -21.41
CA LYS A 520 42.99 -23.75 -22.48
C LYS A 520 41.74 -23.82 -23.37
N GLN A 521 41.30 -25.01 -23.78
CA GLN A 521 40.06 -25.17 -24.53
C GLN A 521 38.84 -24.76 -23.68
N SER A 522 38.83 -25.14 -22.40
CA SER A 522 37.79 -24.77 -21.44
C SER A 522 37.71 -23.25 -21.23
N LYS A 523 38.84 -22.56 -21.14
CA LYS A 523 38.94 -21.09 -21.06
C LYS A 523 38.17 -20.39 -22.17
N GLU A 524 38.36 -20.82 -23.43
CA GLU A 524 37.67 -20.22 -24.57
C GLU A 524 36.18 -20.60 -24.61
N GLN A 525 35.79 -21.83 -24.20
CA GLN A 525 34.38 -22.19 -24.04
C GLN A 525 33.66 -21.34 -22.96
N VAL A 526 34.34 -21.01 -21.87
CA VAL A 526 33.81 -20.14 -20.81
C VAL A 526 33.71 -18.69 -21.31
N LYS A 527 34.77 -18.16 -21.96
CA LYS A 527 34.73 -16.82 -22.59
C LYS A 527 33.58 -16.66 -23.57
N GLN A 528 33.33 -17.66 -24.44
CA GLN A 528 32.23 -17.62 -25.41
C GLN A 528 30.85 -17.45 -24.77
N LYS A 529 30.65 -17.94 -23.54
CA LYS A 529 29.40 -17.78 -22.78
C LYS A 529 29.36 -16.51 -21.94
N VAL A 530 30.49 -16.10 -21.38
CA VAL A 530 30.57 -14.98 -20.42
C VAL A 530 30.72 -13.62 -21.10
N VAL A 531 31.54 -13.50 -22.16
CA VAL A 531 31.85 -12.20 -22.79
C VAL A 531 30.64 -11.53 -23.45
N PRO A 532 29.72 -12.23 -24.15
CA PRO A 532 28.52 -11.60 -24.73
C PRO A 532 27.61 -10.93 -23.69
N LEU A 533 27.56 -11.47 -22.47
CA LEU A 533 26.75 -10.93 -21.38
C LEU A 533 27.20 -9.52 -20.98
N TYR A 534 28.51 -9.24 -20.97
CA TYR A 534 29.04 -7.90 -20.70
C TYR A 534 28.53 -6.87 -21.71
N SER A 535 28.50 -7.24 -23.00
CA SER A 535 27.98 -6.38 -24.07
C SER A 535 26.47 -6.14 -23.93
N ALA A 536 25.69 -7.18 -23.61
CA ALA A 536 24.25 -7.06 -23.41
C ALA A 536 23.89 -6.17 -22.21
N ILE A 537 24.58 -6.35 -21.07
CA ILE A 537 24.42 -5.50 -19.88
C ILE A 537 24.89 -4.06 -20.18
N HIS A 538 25.95 -3.87 -20.98
CA HIS A 538 26.37 -2.53 -21.40
C HIS A 538 25.33 -1.83 -22.29
N ILE A 539 24.68 -2.53 -23.22
CA ILE A 539 23.60 -1.96 -24.05
C ILE A 539 22.42 -1.53 -23.17
N LEU A 540 22.02 -2.36 -22.19
CA LEU A 540 20.97 -2.01 -21.23
C LEU A 540 21.37 -0.82 -20.33
N LYS A 541 22.63 -0.76 -19.89
CA LYS A 541 23.22 0.39 -19.17
C LYS A 541 23.12 1.68 -19.99
N GLN A 542 23.45 1.64 -21.28
CA GLN A 542 23.33 2.82 -22.15
C GLN A 542 21.87 3.28 -22.26
N LYS A 543 20.92 2.36 -22.54
CA LYS A 543 19.49 2.66 -22.69
C LYS A 543 18.84 3.25 -21.43
N VAL A 544 19.18 2.73 -20.25
CA VAL A 544 18.49 3.05 -18.99
C VAL A 544 19.25 4.05 -18.12
N LEU A 545 20.59 3.92 -18.01
CA LEU A 545 21.39 4.71 -17.07
C LEU A 545 22.14 5.89 -17.71
N VAL A 546 22.28 5.93 -19.05
CA VAL A 546 23.02 7.00 -19.75
C VAL A 546 22.10 7.89 -20.58
N SER A 547 21.28 7.31 -21.47
CA SER A 547 20.34 8.10 -22.28
C SER A 547 19.02 8.43 -21.58
N MET A 548 18.76 7.85 -20.40
CA MET A 548 17.51 8.02 -19.64
C MET A 548 16.24 7.80 -20.49
N HIS A 549 16.31 6.92 -21.50
CA HIS A 549 15.34 6.87 -22.61
C HIS A 549 13.89 6.75 -22.13
N LEU A 550 13.61 5.87 -21.16
CA LEU A 550 12.26 5.67 -20.60
C LEU A 550 11.73 6.94 -19.88
N GLN A 551 12.60 7.73 -19.25
CA GLN A 551 12.22 8.98 -18.58
C GLN A 551 11.88 10.05 -19.62
N THR A 552 12.73 10.26 -20.61
CA THR A 552 12.52 11.30 -21.66
C THR A 552 11.32 10.97 -22.56
N GLU A 553 11.12 9.70 -22.89
CA GLU A 553 9.93 9.20 -23.59
C GLU A 553 8.65 9.49 -22.79
N TRP A 554 8.68 9.26 -21.47
CA TRP A 554 7.56 9.59 -20.59
C TRP A 554 7.32 11.10 -20.47
N GLU A 555 8.38 11.89 -20.28
CA GLU A 555 8.27 13.36 -20.15
C GLU A 555 7.64 13.99 -21.40
N GLN A 556 7.97 13.49 -22.59
CA GLN A 556 7.30 13.87 -23.83
C GLN A 556 5.81 13.47 -23.82
N ALA A 557 5.50 12.20 -23.56
CA ALA A 557 4.12 11.69 -23.57
C ALA A 557 3.22 12.38 -22.51
N ALA A 558 3.77 12.68 -21.33
CA ALA A 558 3.10 13.41 -20.26
C ALA A 558 2.85 14.88 -20.63
N SER A 559 3.75 15.51 -21.40
CA SER A 559 3.57 16.91 -21.84
C SER A 559 2.39 17.12 -22.78
N GLU A 560 1.95 16.07 -23.49
CA GLU A 560 0.73 16.09 -24.31
C GLU A 560 -0.56 16.05 -23.46
N CYS A 561 -0.49 15.59 -22.21
CA CYS A 561 -1.66 15.30 -21.39
C CYS A 561 -2.34 16.56 -20.83
N THR A 562 -3.63 16.73 -21.18
CA THR A 562 -4.45 17.91 -20.83
C THR A 562 -4.41 18.21 -19.33
N ASP A 563 -4.08 19.45 -18.95
CA ASP A 563 -3.99 19.83 -17.55
C ASP A 563 -5.34 20.06 -16.85
N LEU A 564 -5.37 19.74 -15.55
CA LEU A 564 -6.56 19.73 -14.70
C LEU A 564 -6.47 20.71 -13.51
N VAL A 565 -5.42 21.54 -13.40
CA VAL A 565 -5.36 22.61 -12.39
C VAL A 565 -6.61 23.50 -12.46
N GLY A 566 -7.16 23.84 -11.29
CA GLY A 566 -8.38 24.65 -11.18
C GLY A 566 -9.69 23.87 -11.40
N CYS A 567 -9.67 22.59 -11.79
CA CYS A 567 -10.91 21.83 -12.06
C CYS A 567 -11.73 21.58 -10.80
N VAL A 568 -11.09 21.27 -9.66
CA VAL A 568 -11.77 20.99 -8.39
C VAL A 568 -12.41 22.25 -7.83
N GLU A 569 -11.71 23.37 -7.93
CA GLU A 569 -12.12 24.72 -7.51
C GLU A 569 -13.26 25.24 -8.39
N THR A 570 -13.21 24.96 -9.70
CA THR A 570 -14.31 25.26 -10.63
C THR A 570 -15.56 24.44 -10.28
N ALA A 571 -15.40 23.13 -10.04
CA ALA A 571 -16.50 22.25 -9.65
C ALA A 571 -17.13 22.67 -8.31
N ASP A 572 -16.31 23.03 -7.32
CA ASP A 572 -16.76 23.56 -6.03
C ASP A 572 -17.51 24.88 -6.18
N THR A 573 -17.05 25.79 -7.06
CA THR A 573 -17.75 27.04 -7.37
C THR A 573 -19.12 26.79 -7.99
N TYR A 574 -19.25 25.82 -8.89
CA TYR A 574 -20.53 25.43 -9.49
C TYR A 574 -21.47 24.78 -8.45
N VAL A 575 -20.95 23.91 -7.58
CA VAL A 575 -21.70 23.30 -6.47
C VAL A 575 -22.19 24.36 -5.48
N LYS A 576 -21.34 25.29 -5.06
CA LYS A 576 -21.72 26.44 -4.20
C LYS A 576 -22.81 27.30 -4.84
N THR A 577 -22.73 27.53 -6.15
CA THR A 577 -23.76 28.26 -6.90
C THR A 577 -25.10 27.54 -6.85
N ILE A 578 -25.14 26.22 -7.10
CA ILE A 578 -26.36 25.40 -7.05
C ILE A 578 -26.91 25.31 -5.62
N ARG A 579 -26.05 25.19 -4.60
CA ARG A 579 -26.47 25.21 -3.18
C ARG A 579 -27.12 26.54 -2.79
N GLY A 580 -26.55 27.67 -3.21
CA GLY A 580 -27.14 29.00 -2.99
C GLY A 580 -28.50 29.19 -3.66
N SER A 581 -28.69 28.60 -4.85
CA SER A 581 -30.00 28.51 -5.48
C SER A 581 -30.97 27.66 -4.65
N TRP A 582 -30.60 26.42 -4.28
CA TRP A 582 -31.43 25.54 -3.45
C TRP A 582 -31.86 26.19 -2.12
N GLN A 583 -30.94 26.86 -1.42
CA GLN A 583 -31.25 27.61 -0.20
C GLN A 583 -32.28 28.73 -0.43
N SER A 584 -32.39 29.25 -1.65
CA SER A 584 -33.41 30.23 -2.04
C SER A 584 -34.78 29.56 -2.19
N PHE A 585 -34.88 28.44 -2.92
CA PHE A 585 -36.10 27.63 -3.00
C PHE A 585 -36.61 27.19 -1.60
N VAL A 586 -35.72 26.89 -0.65
CA VAL A 586 -36.10 26.56 0.74
C VAL A 586 -36.69 27.77 1.47
N ARG A 587 -36.19 28.99 1.26
CA ARG A 587 -36.81 30.21 1.81
C ARG A 587 -38.18 30.45 1.17
N ASP A 588 -38.29 30.36 -0.14
CA ASP A 588 -39.53 30.56 -0.90
C ASP A 588 -40.64 29.60 -0.42
N LYS A 589 -40.32 28.32 -0.26
CA LYS A 589 -41.19 27.28 0.31
C LYS A 589 -41.71 27.64 1.70
N ASN A 590 -40.86 28.24 2.54
CA ASN A 590 -41.23 28.65 3.89
C ASN A 590 -42.11 29.92 3.91
N SER A 591 -41.95 30.82 2.92
CA SER A 591 -42.80 32.01 2.73
C SER A 591 -44.23 31.67 2.27
N ARG A 592 -44.45 30.47 1.70
CA ARG A 592 -45.73 29.91 1.21
C ARG A 592 -46.39 30.63 0.02
N ALA A 593 -46.10 31.91 -0.19
CA ALA A 593 -46.51 32.69 -1.35
C ALA A 593 -45.34 33.60 -1.80
N LEU A 594 -45.34 33.97 -3.08
CA LEU A 594 -44.35 34.86 -3.69
C LEU A 594 -45.04 36.12 -4.23
N SER A 595 -44.28 37.22 -4.40
CA SER A 595 -44.75 38.36 -5.19
C SER A 595 -44.43 38.18 -6.68
N ASN A 596 -45.07 38.97 -7.55
CA ASN A 596 -44.79 39.01 -8.99
C ASN A 596 -43.32 39.35 -9.35
N HIS A 597 -42.54 39.85 -8.38
CA HIS A 597 -41.09 40.03 -8.52
C HIS A 597 -40.34 38.75 -8.14
N ASP A 598 -40.72 38.13 -7.03
CA ASP A 598 -40.05 36.94 -6.49
C ASP A 598 -40.32 35.71 -7.36
N GLU A 599 -41.50 35.59 -7.99
CA GLU A 599 -41.78 34.57 -9.02
C GLU A 599 -40.81 34.66 -10.21
N LYS A 600 -40.40 35.86 -10.59
CA LYS A 600 -39.40 36.05 -11.67
C LYS A 600 -38.02 35.64 -11.18
N PHE A 601 -37.64 36.00 -9.95
CA PHE A 601 -36.38 35.59 -9.35
C PHE A 601 -36.30 34.05 -9.18
N HIS A 602 -37.37 33.43 -8.70
CA HIS A 602 -37.53 31.98 -8.56
C HIS A 602 -37.31 31.25 -9.90
N ASN A 603 -37.93 31.75 -10.98
CA ASN A 603 -37.72 31.20 -12.34
C ASN A 603 -36.29 31.45 -12.87
N LEU A 604 -35.65 32.58 -12.53
CA LEU A 604 -34.24 32.80 -12.85
C LEU A 604 -33.32 31.80 -12.12
N GLU A 605 -33.61 31.48 -10.85
CA GLU A 605 -32.86 30.47 -10.09
C GLU A 605 -33.08 29.04 -10.66
N LYS A 606 -34.25 28.71 -11.22
CA LYS A 606 -34.46 27.44 -11.98
C LYS A 606 -33.50 27.34 -13.17
N VAL A 607 -33.47 28.39 -14.00
CA VAL A 607 -32.59 28.47 -15.19
C VAL A 607 -31.11 28.43 -14.80
N LYS A 608 -30.74 29.14 -13.72
CA LYS A 608 -29.38 29.18 -13.17
C LYS A 608 -28.89 27.82 -12.67
N ILE A 609 -29.75 27.02 -12.03
CA ILE A 609 -29.40 25.63 -11.67
C ILE A 609 -29.15 24.82 -12.94
N GLN A 610 -30.07 24.82 -13.92
CA GLN A 610 -29.91 24.04 -15.15
C GLN A 610 -28.65 24.45 -15.96
N HIS A 611 -28.36 25.75 -16.04
CA HIS A 611 -27.17 26.25 -16.75
C HIS A 611 -25.87 25.88 -16.03
N THR A 612 -25.81 26.00 -14.69
CA THR A 612 -24.65 25.62 -13.90
C THR A 612 -24.44 24.10 -13.90
N SER A 613 -25.52 23.31 -13.88
CA SER A 613 -25.47 21.85 -13.96
C SER A 613 -24.85 21.37 -15.28
N LYS A 614 -25.25 21.95 -16.42
CA LYS A 614 -24.64 21.67 -17.74
C LYS A 614 -23.15 22.02 -17.81
N LYS A 615 -22.74 23.13 -17.18
CA LYS A 615 -21.31 23.49 -17.06
C LYS A 615 -20.52 22.50 -16.20
N LEU A 616 -21.11 22.00 -15.12
CA LEU A 616 -20.50 21.00 -14.25
C LEU A 616 -20.40 19.62 -14.93
N GLU A 617 -21.39 19.24 -15.74
CA GLU A 617 -21.35 18.02 -16.57
C GLU A 617 -20.29 18.11 -17.69
N SER A 618 -20.21 19.23 -18.41
CA SER A 618 -19.14 19.43 -19.41
C SER A 618 -17.76 19.48 -18.76
N LEU A 619 -17.61 20.05 -17.55
CA LEU A 619 -16.34 19.99 -16.80
C LEU A 619 -15.93 18.53 -16.48
N LEU A 620 -16.89 17.68 -16.10
CA LEU A 620 -16.67 16.25 -15.90
C LEU A 620 -16.24 15.57 -17.21
N GLN A 621 -17.03 15.70 -18.28
CA GLN A 621 -16.80 14.95 -19.52
C GLN A 621 -15.66 15.51 -20.38
N ASP A 622 -15.71 16.79 -20.70
CA ASP A 622 -14.87 17.41 -21.72
C ASP A 622 -13.47 17.77 -21.24
N ARG A 623 -13.25 17.85 -19.92
CA ARG A 623 -11.89 17.91 -19.33
C ARG A 623 -11.53 16.66 -18.53
N CYS A 624 -12.25 16.38 -17.43
CA CYS A 624 -11.76 15.43 -16.44
C CYS A 624 -11.67 13.99 -16.99
N SER A 625 -12.75 13.45 -17.54
CA SER A 625 -12.77 12.10 -18.13
C SER A 625 -11.80 11.97 -19.32
N LYS A 626 -11.77 12.95 -20.24
CA LYS A 626 -10.87 12.93 -21.40
C LYS A 626 -9.39 12.98 -21.02
N SER A 627 -8.99 13.81 -20.06
CA SER A 627 -7.60 13.86 -19.55
C SER A 627 -7.19 12.55 -18.86
N CYS A 628 -8.10 11.92 -18.10
CA CYS A 628 -7.83 10.61 -17.48
C CYS A 628 -7.62 9.51 -18.53
N ILE A 629 -8.46 9.45 -19.57
CA ILE A 629 -8.33 8.49 -20.67
C ILE A 629 -7.04 8.77 -21.45
N GLN A 630 -6.73 10.04 -21.76
CA GLN A 630 -5.48 10.43 -22.43
C GLN A 630 -4.24 9.96 -21.65
N ALA A 631 -4.18 10.23 -20.34
CA ALA A 631 -3.09 9.80 -19.48
C ALA A 631 -2.98 8.27 -19.39
N SER A 632 -4.11 7.55 -19.39
CA SER A 632 -4.15 6.08 -19.39
C SER A 632 -3.59 5.48 -20.68
N ASN A 633 -3.98 6.03 -21.84
CA ASN A 633 -3.53 5.52 -23.14
C ASN A 633 -2.03 5.78 -23.34
N LYS A 634 -1.53 6.96 -22.95
CA LYS A 634 -0.09 7.25 -22.95
C LYS A 634 0.69 6.35 -22.00
N LEU A 635 0.10 5.99 -20.86
CA LEU A 635 0.70 5.07 -19.90
C LEU A 635 0.79 3.64 -20.46
N ASP A 636 -0.23 3.18 -21.19
CA ASP A 636 -0.27 1.87 -21.86
C ASP A 636 0.79 1.74 -22.97
N GLU A 637 0.84 2.74 -23.86
CA GLU A 637 1.86 2.90 -24.91
C GLU A 637 3.28 2.80 -24.33
N TRP A 638 3.56 3.56 -23.27
CA TRP A 638 4.86 3.61 -22.61
C TRP A 638 5.19 2.35 -21.79
N TYR A 639 4.21 1.79 -21.08
CA TYR A 639 4.44 0.68 -20.16
C TYR A 639 4.92 -0.58 -20.87
N SER A 640 4.51 -0.79 -22.13
CA SER A 640 5.06 -1.83 -23.01
C SER A 640 6.60 -1.76 -23.14
N GLY A 641 7.15 -0.55 -23.33
CA GLY A 641 8.60 -0.31 -23.40
C GLY A 641 9.33 -0.51 -22.07
N MET A 642 8.69 -0.14 -20.96
CA MET A 642 9.16 -0.38 -19.60
C MET A 642 9.17 -1.88 -19.27
N GLN A 643 8.09 -2.61 -19.54
CA GLN A 643 7.97 -4.05 -19.27
C GLN A 643 9.00 -4.86 -20.08
N ALA A 644 9.19 -4.56 -21.36
CA ALA A 644 10.23 -5.19 -22.17
C ALA A 644 11.64 -4.97 -21.58
N THR A 645 11.90 -3.77 -21.04
CA THR A 645 13.17 -3.42 -20.39
C THR A 645 13.35 -4.17 -19.05
N MET A 646 12.28 -4.38 -18.28
CA MET A 646 12.30 -5.15 -17.04
C MET A 646 12.51 -6.65 -17.29
N VAL A 647 11.84 -7.24 -18.29
CA VAL A 647 12.05 -8.64 -18.70
C VAL A 647 13.50 -8.84 -19.16
N GLN A 648 14.04 -7.93 -19.98
CA GLN A 648 15.46 -7.98 -20.38
C GLN A 648 16.40 -7.93 -19.17
N CYS A 649 16.12 -7.08 -18.18
CA CYS A 649 16.89 -6.99 -16.94
C CYS A 649 16.82 -8.28 -16.10
N GLN A 650 15.67 -8.95 -16.07
CA GLN A 650 15.52 -10.25 -15.40
C GLN A 650 16.32 -11.37 -16.11
N CYS A 651 16.17 -11.53 -17.43
CA CYS A 651 16.91 -12.55 -18.18
C CYS A 651 18.43 -12.38 -17.99
N LEU A 652 18.96 -11.15 -18.10
CA LEU A 652 20.38 -10.88 -17.91
C LEU A 652 20.86 -11.14 -16.47
N LYS A 653 19.98 -11.04 -15.46
CA LYS A 653 20.28 -11.41 -14.07
C LYS A 653 20.34 -12.92 -13.87
N GLU A 654 19.50 -13.67 -14.57
CA GLU A 654 19.53 -15.14 -14.58
C GLU A 654 20.77 -15.64 -15.33
N ASP A 655 21.07 -15.09 -16.52
CA ASP A 655 22.32 -15.34 -17.26
C ASP A 655 23.57 -15.02 -16.42
N LEU A 656 23.58 -13.91 -15.68
CA LEU A 656 24.69 -13.55 -14.78
C LEU A 656 24.86 -14.54 -13.63
N THR A 657 23.77 -15.12 -13.14
CA THR A 657 23.81 -16.17 -12.11
C THR A 657 24.40 -17.47 -12.68
N ILE A 658 24.00 -17.85 -13.90
CA ILE A 658 24.54 -19.01 -14.64
C ILE A 658 26.03 -18.81 -14.95
N ALA A 659 26.43 -17.63 -15.44
CA ALA A 659 27.81 -17.27 -15.73
C ALA A 659 28.69 -17.29 -14.47
N THR A 660 28.16 -16.85 -13.33
CA THR A 660 28.84 -16.92 -12.02
C THR A 660 29.06 -18.38 -11.59
N ALA A 661 28.07 -19.25 -11.77
CA ALA A 661 28.21 -20.68 -11.47
C ALA A 661 29.22 -21.38 -12.40
N LEU A 662 29.20 -21.05 -13.70
CA LEU A 662 30.14 -21.56 -14.70
C LEU A 662 31.59 -21.17 -14.37
N LEU A 663 31.85 -19.90 -14.05
CA LEU A 663 33.18 -19.43 -13.67
C LEU A 663 33.67 -20.03 -12.35
N LYS A 664 32.78 -20.24 -11.37
CA LYS A 664 33.12 -20.96 -10.14
C LYS A 664 33.55 -22.40 -10.42
N SER A 665 32.80 -23.12 -11.28
CA SER A 665 33.14 -24.49 -11.68
C SER A 665 34.49 -24.55 -12.42
N TYR A 666 34.72 -23.65 -13.38
CA TYR A 666 35.98 -23.56 -14.10
C TYR A 666 37.17 -23.21 -13.18
N SER A 667 36.98 -22.30 -12.22
CA SER A 667 37.99 -21.97 -11.21
C SER A 667 38.41 -23.19 -10.38
N SER A 668 37.45 -24.01 -9.93
CA SER A 668 37.76 -25.25 -9.20
C SER A 668 38.49 -26.27 -10.06
N ALA A 669 38.05 -26.49 -11.31
CA ALA A 669 38.72 -27.41 -12.24
C ALA A 669 40.12 -26.94 -12.68
N LEU A 670 40.40 -25.63 -12.58
CA LEU A 670 41.70 -25.04 -12.85
C LEU A 670 42.64 -25.18 -11.64
N GLN A 671 42.15 -24.98 -10.41
CA GLN A 671 42.91 -25.25 -9.17
C GLN A 671 43.29 -26.73 -9.03
N GLU A 672 42.40 -27.64 -9.44
CA GLU A 672 42.71 -29.08 -9.51
C GLU A 672 43.80 -29.36 -10.54
N ALA A 673 43.75 -28.72 -11.71
CA ALA A 673 44.77 -28.83 -12.75
C ALA A 673 46.13 -28.24 -12.33
N GLU A 674 46.17 -27.15 -11.57
CA GLU A 674 47.40 -26.61 -10.98
C GLU A 674 48.04 -27.61 -10.00
N CYS A 675 47.23 -28.31 -9.19
CA CYS A 675 47.72 -29.35 -8.29
C CYS A 675 48.25 -30.56 -9.06
N GLN A 676 47.49 -31.08 -10.04
CA GLN A 676 47.91 -32.20 -10.88
C GLN A 676 49.17 -31.85 -11.70
N ALA A 677 49.28 -30.62 -12.22
CA ALA A 677 50.46 -30.15 -12.95
C ALA A 677 51.70 -30.06 -12.04
N PHE A 678 51.53 -29.65 -10.78
CA PHE A 678 52.60 -29.66 -9.78
C PHE A 678 53.06 -31.10 -9.47
N GLU A 679 52.13 -32.04 -9.23
CA GLU A 679 52.45 -33.45 -8.96
C GLU A 679 53.15 -34.13 -10.14
N VAL A 680 52.71 -33.90 -11.37
CA VAL A 680 53.35 -34.41 -12.58
C VAL A 680 54.74 -33.77 -12.79
N SER A 681 54.93 -32.49 -12.43
CA SER A 681 56.23 -31.83 -12.50
C SER A 681 57.22 -32.39 -11.46
N GLU A 682 56.78 -32.66 -10.23
CA GLU A 682 57.60 -33.36 -9.22
C GLU A 682 57.96 -34.80 -9.68
N GLN A 683 57.04 -35.51 -10.35
CA GLN A 683 57.33 -36.83 -10.94
C GLN A 683 58.38 -36.76 -12.05
N ILE A 684 58.31 -35.76 -12.94
CA ILE A 684 59.34 -35.50 -13.96
C ILE A 684 60.70 -35.25 -13.27
N ILE A 685 60.76 -34.36 -12.28
CA ILE A 685 62.00 -34.07 -11.52
C ILE A 685 62.54 -35.33 -10.83
N SER A 686 61.67 -36.18 -10.28
CA SER A 686 62.06 -37.45 -9.65
C SER A 686 62.61 -38.45 -10.66
N ASN A 687 61.99 -38.59 -11.83
CA ASN A 687 62.48 -39.48 -12.89
C ASN A 687 63.85 -39.02 -13.39
N LEU A 688 64.03 -37.73 -13.67
CA LEU A 688 65.31 -37.14 -14.11
C LEU A 688 66.44 -37.41 -13.11
N LYS A 689 66.17 -37.27 -11.79
CA LYS A 689 67.12 -37.59 -10.72
C LYS A 689 67.45 -39.09 -10.59
N SER A 690 66.54 -39.98 -11.01
CA SER A 690 66.75 -41.43 -10.92
C SER A 690 67.69 -42.00 -12.00
N VAL A 691 68.11 -41.18 -12.97
CA VAL A 691 69.00 -41.58 -14.08
C VAL A 691 70.49 -41.38 -13.75
N GLU A 692 70.83 -40.70 -12.66
CA GLU A 692 72.22 -40.55 -12.21
C GLU A 692 72.77 -41.84 -11.58
N GLY A 693 73.78 -42.43 -12.23
CA GLY A 693 74.53 -43.57 -11.71
C GLY A 693 75.50 -43.21 -10.56
N PRO A 694 76.01 -44.19 -9.82
CA PRO A 694 76.67 -43.98 -8.52
C PRO A 694 78.04 -43.25 -8.60
N GLU A 695 78.36 -42.54 -7.52
CA GLU A 695 79.58 -41.73 -7.37
C GLU A 695 80.90 -42.52 -7.55
N PRO A 696 81.90 -41.96 -8.24
CA PRO A 696 83.26 -42.51 -8.24
C PRO A 696 84.01 -42.11 -6.96
N SER A 697 84.18 -43.06 -6.05
CA SER A 697 84.85 -42.84 -4.76
C SER A 697 86.32 -42.39 -4.90
N LEU A 698 86.67 -41.21 -4.38
CA LEU A 698 88.05 -40.71 -4.30
C LEU A 698 88.51 -40.53 -2.85
N LYS A 699 89.59 -41.22 -2.49
CA LYS A 699 90.20 -41.15 -1.14
C LYS A 699 90.97 -39.83 -0.95
N PRO A 700 90.98 -39.26 0.27
CA PRO A 700 91.53 -37.93 0.51
C PRO A 700 93.07 -37.90 0.44
N LYS A 701 93.62 -36.76 0.00
CA LYS A 701 94.96 -36.30 0.36
C LYS A 701 94.89 -34.87 0.86
N SER A 702 95.50 -34.64 2.01
CA SER A 702 95.58 -33.35 2.71
C SER A 702 96.65 -32.42 2.13
N TYR A 703 96.40 -31.11 2.12
CA TYR A 703 97.27 -30.02 2.61
C TYR A 703 96.40 -28.74 2.62
N SER A 704 96.08 -28.12 3.76
CA SER A 704 96.89 -27.29 4.66
C SER A 704 96.88 -25.79 4.33
N SER A 705 96.03 -25.05 5.05
CA SER A 705 96.27 -23.69 5.59
C SER A 705 96.71 -22.52 4.67
N ALA A 706 95.73 -21.63 4.36
CA ALA A 706 95.74 -20.18 4.65
C ALA A 706 96.78 -19.23 3.96
N PRO A 707 96.58 -17.88 3.98
CA PRO A 707 95.34 -17.08 4.10
C PRO A 707 95.18 -15.90 3.09
N VAL A 708 93.92 -15.45 2.92
CA VAL A 708 93.43 -14.05 2.84
C VAL A 708 94.29 -12.95 2.18
N LEU A 709 93.79 -12.36 1.09
CA LEU A 709 93.52 -10.90 0.96
C LEU A 709 92.73 -10.54 -0.32
N GLU A 710 91.83 -9.55 -0.21
CA GLU A 710 91.19 -8.78 -1.30
C GLU A 710 92.12 -7.60 -1.71
N PRO A 711 91.84 -6.72 -2.72
CA PRO A 711 90.57 -6.48 -3.43
C PRO A 711 90.65 -6.08 -4.94
N GLU A 712 89.51 -5.58 -5.43
CA GLU A 712 89.31 -4.57 -6.50
C GLU A 712 89.30 -4.92 -8.01
N LEU A 713 88.47 -4.13 -8.71
CA LEU A 713 88.15 -4.11 -10.15
C LEU A 713 88.84 -2.88 -10.80
N PRO A 714 89.22 -2.88 -12.11
CA PRO A 714 88.26 -2.40 -13.12
C PRO A 714 88.42 -2.82 -14.61
N LYS A 715 87.27 -2.91 -15.29
CA LYS A 715 86.92 -2.39 -16.63
C LYS A 715 87.79 -2.65 -17.89
N VAL A 716 87.17 -3.34 -18.87
CA VAL A 716 86.91 -2.90 -20.27
C VAL A 716 88.08 -2.37 -21.14
N GLN A 717 88.37 -3.01 -22.30
CA GLN A 717 87.99 -2.48 -23.64
C GLN A 717 88.19 -3.48 -24.84
N ASN A 718 87.72 -3.06 -26.01
CA ASN A 718 87.51 -3.80 -27.26
C ASN A 718 88.78 -4.17 -28.07
N GLY A 719 88.68 -5.21 -28.93
CA GLY A 719 89.60 -5.46 -30.05
C GLY A 719 89.13 -6.64 -30.94
N ARG A 720 89.30 -6.57 -32.28
CA ARG A 720 88.80 -7.59 -33.24
C ARG A 720 89.74 -7.80 -34.45
N VAL A 721 89.99 -9.08 -34.80
CA VAL A 721 90.18 -9.61 -36.20
C VAL A 721 91.50 -9.19 -36.91
N PRO A 722 92.09 -9.88 -37.94
CA PRO A 722 91.72 -11.14 -38.67
C PRO A 722 92.80 -12.27 -38.78
N GLN A 723 92.34 -13.46 -39.24
CA GLN A 723 92.87 -14.43 -40.27
C GLN A 723 94.39 -14.49 -40.65
N LYS A 724 95.02 -15.62 -41.09
CA LYS A 724 94.55 -16.90 -41.69
C LYS A 724 95.66 -18.00 -41.75
N LEU A 725 95.27 -19.29 -41.80
CA LEU A 725 95.98 -20.50 -42.34
C LEU A 725 97.37 -20.89 -41.74
N LYS A 726 97.49 -22.04 -41.06
CA LYS A 726 97.89 -23.39 -41.58
C LYS A 726 99.28 -23.40 -42.26
N CYS A 727 100.23 -24.29 -41.93
CA CYS A 727 100.27 -25.51 -41.08
C CYS A 727 101.77 -25.84 -40.77
N SER A 728 102.24 -26.89 -40.09
CA SER A 728 101.71 -28.09 -39.38
C SER A 728 102.89 -28.81 -38.66
N SER A 729 102.75 -29.68 -37.64
CA SER A 729 101.79 -29.83 -36.53
C SER A 729 102.16 -31.09 -35.71
N ASP A 730 102.58 -30.97 -34.44
CA ASP A 730 102.89 -32.12 -33.57
C ASP A 730 102.52 -31.82 -32.09
N THR A 731 101.24 -31.97 -31.75
CA THR A 731 100.65 -31.56 -30.44
C THR A 731 99.65 -32.56 -29.86
N SER A 732 99.58 -33.76 -30.42
CA SER A 732 98.50 -34.73 -30.16
C SER A 732 98.36 -35.16 -28.68
N LEU A 733 99.47 -35.26 -27.95
CA LEU A 733 99.44 -35.68 -26.53
C LEU A 733 99.00 -34.58 -25.57
N LEU A 734 99.30 -33.31 -25.88
CA LEU A 734 98.89 -32.17 -25.05
C LEU A 734 97.38 -31.92 -25.18
N TYR A 735 96.86 -32.05 -26.41
CA TYR A 735 95.45 -31.83 -26.72
C TYR A 735 94.54 -32.81 -25.99
N LEU A 736 94.95 -34.08 -25.84
CA LEU A 736 94.17 -35.10 -25.11
C LEU A 736 94.05 -34.79 -23.60
N LEU A 737 95.15 -34.34 -22.97
CA LEU A 737 95.17 -33.98 -21.56
C LEU A 737 94.45 -32.63 -21.29
N GLN A 738 94.43 -31.72 -22.26
CA GLN A 738 93.62 -30.50 -22.17
C GLN A 738 92.13 -30.81 -22.37
N SER A 739 91.76 -31.66 -23.34
CA SER A 739 90.37 -32.12 -23.55
C SER A 739 89.80 -32.73 -22.28
N LEU A 740 90.46 -33.74 -21.71
CA LEU A 740 90.00 -34.41 -20.49
C LEU A 740 89.86 -33.45 -19.28
N LYS A 741 90.71 -32.42 -19.18
CA LYS A 741 90.61 -31.40 -18.12
C LYS A 741 89.49 -30.40 -18.37
N GLN A 742 89.18 -30.10 -19.64
CA GLN A 742 88.17 -29.14 -20.07
C GLN A 742 86.77 -29.77 -20.13
N GLU A 743 86.66 -31.06 -20.42
CA GLU A 743 85.44 -31.86 -20.21
C GLU A 743 85.13 -32.00 -18.71
N HIS A 744 86.14 -32.21 -17.85
CA HIS A 744 85.93 -32.25 -16.40
C HIS A 744 85.58 -30.89 -15.78
N SER A 745 86.02 -29.76 -16.36
CA SER A 745 85.53 -28.44 -15.93
C SER A 745 84.15 -28.16 -16.48
N SER A 746 83.89 -28.46 -17.75
CA SER A 746 82.57 -28.32 -18.39
C SER A 746 81.48 -29.11 -17.66
N LEU A 747 81.72 -30.39 -17.33
CA LEU A 747 80.78 -31.20 -16.54
C LEU A 747 80.59 -30.67 -15.12
N ARG A 748 81.58 -29.97 -14.57
CA ARG A 748 81.52 -29.39 -13.23
C ARG A 748 80.81 -28.04 -13.20
N GLU A 749 81.07 -27.15 -14.17
CA GLU A 749 80.29 -25.94 -14.40
C GLU A 749 78.84 -26.32 -14.72
N THR A 750 78.59 -27.31 -15.59
CA THR A 750 77.24 -27.82 -15.88
C THR A 750 76.58 -28.42 -14.64
N ALA A 751 77.31 -29.10 -13.76
CA ALA A 751 76.76 -29.64 -12.50
C ALA A 751 76.53 -28.55 -11.43
N GLU A 752 77.38 -27.52 -11.36
CA GLU A 752 77.23 -26.41 -10.42
C GLU A 752 76.14 -25.42 -10.91
N GLU A 753 75.99 -25.21 -12.22
CA GLU A 753 74.86 -24.52 -12.86
C GLU A 753 73.55 -25.32 -12.73
N ASN A 754 73.57 -26.65 -12.96
CA ASN A 754 72.39 -27.49 -12.73
C ASN A 754 71.99 -27.50 -11.25
N ASN A 755 72.93 -27.53 -10.30
CA ASN A 755 72.60 -27.40 -8.89
C ASN A 755 72.06 -26.01 -8.54
N ALA A 756 72.62 -24.92 -9.09
CA ALA A 756 72.07 -23.57 -8.92
C ALA A 756 70.69 -23.39 -9.59
N LEU A 757 70.41 -24.11 -10.68
CA LEU A 757 69.09 -24.19 -11.31
C LEU A 757 68.13 -25.06 -10.51
N ILE A 758 68.59 -26.17 -9.90
CA ILE A 758 67.80 -27.00 -8.99
C ILE A 758 67.51 -26.27 -7.68
N GLU A 759 68.42 -25.43 -7.18
CA GLU A 759 68.15 -24.51 -6.07
C GLU A 759 67.12 -23.46 -6.48
N LYS A 760 67.27 -22.77 -7.63
CA LYS A 760 66.25 -21.82 -8.12
C LYS A 760 64.89 -22.47 -8.37
N ILE A 761 64.86 -23.67 -8.92
CA ILE A 761 63.63 -24.46 -9.09
C ILE A 761 63.07 -24.85 -7.71
N SER A 762 63.91 -25.18 -6.74
CA SER A 762 63.49 -25.42 -5.34
C SER A 762 63.00 -24.15 -4.64
N GLU A 763 63.55 -22.97 -4.96
CA GLU A 763 63.05 -21.68 -4.50
C GLU A 763 61.68 -21.38 -5.10
N VAL A 764 61.51 -21.52 -6.42
CA VAL A 764 60.23 -21.35 -7.14
C VAL A 764 59.19 -22.34 -6.63
N LEU A 765 59.50 -23.64 -6.55
CA LEU A 765 58.62 -24.66 -5.99
C LEU A 765 58.32 -24.38 -4.52
N SER A 766 59.28 -23.87 -3.72
CA SER A 766 59.01 -23.45 -2.34
C SER A 766 58.21 -22.15 -2.23
N SER A 767 58.17 -21.33 -3.27
CA SER A 767 57.28 -20.17 -3.40
C SER A 767 55.86 -20.65 -3.71
N MET A 768 55.68 -21.49 -4.72
CA MET A 768 54.40 -22.15 -5.02
C MET A 768 53.86 -22.92 -3.80
N LYS A 769 54.73 -23.56 -3.01
CA LYS A 769 54.41 -24.28 -1.77
C LYS A 769 54.11 -23.35 -0.58
N ARG A 770 54.49 -22.07 -0.63
CA ARG A 770 54.03 -21.00 0.28
C ARG A 770 52.67 -20.47 -0.15
N GLU A 771 52.49 -20.17 -1.44
CA GLU A 771 51.23 -19.66 -2.01
C GLU A 771 50.09 -20.67 -1.87
N CYS A 772 50.34 -21.94 -2.19
CA CYS A 772 49.39 -23.05 -1.98
C CYS A 772 49.01 -23.21 -0.48
N LYS A 773 49.95 -22.97 0.44
CA LYS A 773 49.65 -22.94 1.89
C LYS A 773 48.89 -21.69 2.33
N GLN A 774 49.14 -20.52 1.72
CA GLN A 774 48.39 -19.30 1.99
C GLN A 774 46.95 -19.39 1.49
N ASN A 775 46.72 -19.94 0.29
CA ASN A 775 45.38 -20.18 -0.25
C ASN A 775 44.58 -21.17 0.62
N ASN A 776 45.20 -22.27 1.08
CA ASN A 776 44.58 -23.20 2.03
C ASN A 776 44.24 -22.54 3.38
N ASN A 777 45.07 -21.62 3.88
CA ASN A 777 44.77 -20.87 5.10
C ASN A 777 43.68 -19.81 4.91
N HIS A 778 43.62 -19.15 3.73
CA HIS A 778 42.52 -18.24 3.41
C HIS A 778 41.17 -18.98 3.32
N GLN A 779 41.12 -20.18 2.72
CA GLN A 779 39.91 -21.02 2.74
C GLN A 779 39.43 -21.34 4.16
N ARG A 780 40.34 -21.61 5.11
CA ARG A 780 39.97 -21.85 6.53
C ARG A 780 39.37 -20.64 7.24
N LEU A 781 39.55 -19.43 6.71
CA LEU A 781 38.93 -18.20 7.20
C LEU A 781 37.65 -17.86 6.42
N SER A 782 37.65 -17.97 5.08
CA SER A 782 36.50 -17.68 4.22
C SER A 782 35.43 -18.77 4.18
N LEU A 783 35.58 -19.85 4.95
CA LEU A 783 34.53 -20.84 5.25
C LEU A 783 33.89 -20.62 6.63
N LYS A 784 34.18 -19.48 7.29
CA LYS A 784 33.57 -19.03 8.55
C LYS A 784 32.97 -17.62 8.47
N SER A 785 32.81 -17.09 7.25
CA SER A 785 32.23 -15.78 6.92
C SER A 785 31.35 -15.90 5.68
#